data_AF-A0A0V1ESN1-F1
#
_entry.id   AF-A0A0V1ESN1-F1
#
_cell.length_a   1.000
_cell.length_b   1.000
_cell.length_c   1.000
_cell.angle_alpha   90.00
_cell.angle_beta   90.00
_cell.angle_gamma   90.00
#
_symmetry.space_group_name_H-M   'P 1'
#
loop_
_entity.id
_entity.type
_entity.pdbx_description
1 polymer ?
#
loop_
_entity_poly.entity_id
_entity_poly.type
_entity_poly.pdbx_seq_one_letter_code
_entity_poly.pdbx_strand_id
1 'polypeptide(L)'
;MLNRRNFGEQENCWVVISKERQTKVICAFDNEIYVLSRELASEQIIPPFTTPVRKYTSVILSPDKEKLAFMSDESLVQICSSDFKIFHCEFFCTPYAMPCSFYWCTDFAIFVGEGNSYSLTGLVNDTMNFSCEDSSFAVCQEPDGLRIYSRNKHEFIRCVNKSAVEIFRVGSLSPAAFLVVAHAEYIANSYKAFEYIRLILDQLPDAIQTCIDAATHFFDPSIQKRLLLAFVPTVEVDAYTNACRTLRILNAIREINFAMPISYLQLKSLTLPNLINRLIAREQYPLAVSCCRYLRLDSGIGVNRVVMHWASKIVRDKSISDERIVDRIKEKSTEFPDISFASIAEIAAQHKRMDLATKLLNYEKNLERQVFMLMKLNRNEKALSKAAQIYSVILHLRESFEKISDLSLIMRNFPIPFTLYKSFVREINADNFRFLLEETDDFIGQALYHLKASNAPVFDITDKVETLQLAEKCFHLAKENFCVSQLCDNIKLLKFQEELAEKFNDSSSLVDCSLQETVEWLICANECNYVEMAKKEFKISDRQLCWWKMRAFAKASRWQDLENFAKHKKPPIGYLPFIQECMKYSNKEEAQKYFSKVTADDRLEALIILKNYESAANLAIQQRNEEALNRILSLCSINKLPEYDTILSLKKQWKKQKK
;
A
#
# COMPACT_ATOMS: atom_id res chain seq x y z
N MET A 1 -13.32 -24.77 41.33
CA MET A 1 -12.86 -25.58 42.48
C MET A 1 -13.41 -26.99 42.28
N LEU A 2 -12.54 -27.94 41.94
CA LEU A 2 -12.84 -29.37 41.98
C LEU A 2 -12.92 -29.78 43.45
N ASN A 3 -14.13 -29.93 43.99
CA ASN A 3 -14.26 -30.58 45.29
C ASN A 3 -13.96 -32.06 45.10
N ARG A 4 -12.82 -32.47 45.67
CA ARG A 4 -12.35 -33.83 45.85
C ARG A 4 -13.44 -34.71 46.48
N ARG A 5 -14.32 -35.29 45.67
CA ARG A 5 -14.73 -36.68 45.88
C ARG A 5 -13.74 -37.53 45.09
N ASN A 6 -13.24 -38.56 45.74
CA ASN A 6 -12.22 -39.47 45.23
C ASN A 6 -12.70 -40.18 43.96
N PHE A 7 -12.50 -39.59 42.78
CA PHE A 7 -12.46 -40.36 41.54
C PHE A 7 -11.07 -41.01 41.44
N GLY A 8 -10.89 -42.08 42.19
CA GLY A 8 -9.81 -43.05 41.96
C GLY A 8 -10.11 -44.00 40.79
N GLU A 9 -11.30 -43.86 40.19
CA GLU A 9 -11.79 -44.66 39.07
C GLU A 9 -11.67 -43.85 37.78
N GLN A 10 -11.07 -44.47 36.75
CA GLN A 10 -10.99 -43.92 35.40
C GLN A 10 -12.41 -43.72 34.85
N GLU A 11 -12.65 -42.56 34.21
CA GLU A 11 -13.87 -42.33 33.41
C GLU A 11 -14.02 -43.45 32.37
N ASN A 12 -15.21 -44.05 32.29
CA ASN A 12 -15.44 -45.14 31.33
C ASN A 12 -15.63 -44.60 29.91
N CYS A 13 -16.37 -43.50 29.78
CA CYS A 13 -16.57 -42.82 28.53
C CYS A 13 -17.01 -41.37 28.75
N TRP A 14 -16.71 -40.50 27.78
CA TRP A 14 -17.07 -39.09 27.83
C TRP A 14 -17.36 -38.53 26.43
N VAL A 15 -18.16 -37.47 26.36
CA VAL A 15 -18.44 -36.73 25.13
C VAL A 15 -18.60 -35.24 25.42
N VAL A 16 -18.21 -34.39 24.47
CA VAL A 16 -18.29 -32.93 24.59
C VAL A 16 -19.46 -32.39 23.79
N ILE A 17 -20.34 -31.63 24.46
CA ILE A 17 -21.42 -30.87 23.83
C ILE A 17 -21.04 -29.38 23.84
N SER A 18 -20.98 -28.78 22.66
CA SER A 18 -20.77 -27.34 22.51
C SER A 18 -21.95 -26.72 21.78
N LYS A 19 -22.84 -26.04 22.52
CA LYS A 19 -24.04 -25.34 22.01
C LYS A 19 -24.01 -23.89 22.55
N GLU A 20 -24.24 -22.90 21.68
CA GLU A 20 -24.49 -21.49 22.05
C GLU A 20 -23.49 -20.86 23.07
N ARG A 21 -22.19 -21.13 22.90
CA ARG A 21 -21.07 -20.65 23.75
C ARG A 21 -20.91 -21.32 25.12
N GLN A 22 -21.74 -22.31 25.46
CA GLN A 22 -21.49 -23.18 26.62
C GLN A 22 -20.94 -24.53 26.17
N THR A 23 -19.80 -24.92 26.74
CA THR A 23 -19.21 -26.23 26.54
C THR A 23 -19.48 -27.07 27.78
N LYS A 24 -20.26 -28.14 27.60
CA LYS A 24 -20.57 -29.14 28.62
C LYS A 24 -19.84 -30.44 28.26
N VAL A 25 -19.26 -31.10 29.25
CA VAL A 25 -18.67 -32.44 29.09
C VAL A 25 -19.57 -33.42 29.83
N ILE A 26 -20.00 -34.46 29.15
CA ILE A 26 -20.78 -35.54 29.73
C ILE A 26 -19.83 -36.69 29.96
N CYS A 27 -19.69 -37.14 31.21
CA CYS A 27 -18.85 -38.25 31.60
C CYS A 27 -19.72 -39.32 32.25
N ALA A 28 -19.50 -40.59 31.92
CA ALA A 28 -20.14 -41.71 32.58
C ALA A 28 -19.13 -42.48 33.43
N PHE A 29 -19.48 -42.68 34.70
CA PHE A 29 -18.76 -43.53 35.66
C PHE A 29 -19.66 -44.70 36.02
N ASP A 30 -19.32 -45.87 35.49
CA ASP A 30 -20.17 -47.06 35.50
C ASP A 30 -21.60 -46.76 35.02
N ASN A 31 -22.59 -46.69 35.90
CA ASN A 31 -23.98 -46.35 35.56
C ASN A 31 -24.30 -44.85 35.79
N GLU A 32 -23.44 -44.11 36.47
CA GLU A 32 -23.71 -42.71 36.82
C GLU A 32 -23.26 -41.75 35.73
N ILE A 33 -24.14 -40.83 35.34
CA ILE A 33 -23.84 -39.81 34.32
C ILE A 33 -23.66 -38.45 35.00
N TYR A 34 -22.55 -37.79 34.69
CA TYR A 34 -22.20 -36.48 35.20
C TYR A 34 -22.07 -35.47 34.06
N VAL A 35 -22.58 -34.26 34.28
CA VAL A 35 -22.40 -33.13 33.38
C VAL A 35 -21.48 -32.11 34.02
N LEU A 36 -20.35 -31.87 33.39
CA LEU A 36 -19.32 -30.94 33.79
C LEU A 36 -19.45 -29.66 32.93
N SER A 37 -19.52 -28.50 33.58
CA SER A 37 -19.49 -27.20 32.93
C SER A 37 -18.32 -26.38 33.47
N ARG A 38 -17.86 -25.39 32.70
CA ARG A 38 -16.78 -24.49 33.13
C ARG A 38 -17.21 -23.56 34.27
N GLU A 39 -18.49 -23.22 34.32
CA GLU A 39 -19.03 -22.19 35.24
C GLU A 39 -19.90 -22.78 36.36
N LEU A 40 -20.54 -23.93 36.13
CA LEU A 40 -21.43 -24.59 37.08
C LEU A 40 -20.72 -25.75 37.77
N ALA A 41 -21.17 -26.10 38.99
CA ALA A 41 -20.72 -27.30 39.68
C ALA A 41 -21.09 -28.55 38.85
N SER A 42 -20.33 -29.65 39.03
CA SER A 42 -20.66 -30.93 38.43
C SER A 42 -22.02 -31.41 38.90
N GLU A 43 -22.93 -31.65 37.96
CA GLU A 43 -24.27 -32.15 38.25
C GLU A 43 -24.36 -33.63 37.87
N GLN A 44 -24.79 -34.47 38.80
CA GLN A 44 -25.17 -35.84 38.51
C GLN A 44 -26.57 -35.82 37.91
N ILE A 45 -26.74 -36.43 36.73
CA ILE A 45 -28.02 -36.50 36.04
C ILE A 45 -28.52 -37.94 36.08
N ILE A 46 -29.80 -38.09 36.43
CA ILE A 46 -30.51 -39.36 36.30
C ILE A 46 -31.12 -39.37 34.90
N PRO A 47 -30.64 -40.22 33.98
CA PRO A 47 -31.19 -40.28 32.64
C PRO A 47 -32.60 -40.88 32.64
N PRO A 48 -33.44 -40.56 31.65
CA PRO A 48 -34.83 -41.03 31.56
C PRO A 48 -34.89 -42.47 30.98
N PHE A 49 -34.02 -43.37 31.43
CA PHE A 49 -33.95 -44.73 30.91
C PHE A 49 -34.85 -45.68 31.72
N THR A 50 -35.57 -46.55 31.03
CA THR A 50 -36.47 -47.55 31.62
C THR A 50 -35.72 -48.76 32.16
N THR A 51 -34.64 -49.16 31.49
CA THR A 51 -33.81 -50.30 31.87
C THR A 51 -32.53 -49.85 32.60
N PRO A 52 -32.29 -50.35 33.83
CA PRO A 52 -31.04 -50.06 34.54
C PRO A 52 -29.89 -50.87 33.94
N VAL A 53 -28.73 -50.23 33.84
CA VAL A 53 -27.52 -50.81 33.25
C VAL A 53 -26.42 -50.89 34.31
N ARG A 54 -25.52 -51.87 34.20
CA ARG A 54 -24.37 -51.98 35.12
C ARG A 54 -23.30 -50.95 34.82
N LYS A 55 -22.90 -50.83 33.56
CA LYS A 55 -21.82 -49.95 33.11
C LYS A 55 -22.03 -49.42 31.69
N TYR A 56 -21.83 -48.13 31.49
CA TYR A 56 -21.74 -47.51 30.17
C TYR A 56 -20.31 -47.57 29.64
N THR A 57 -20.18 -48.11 28.43
CA THR A 57 -18.89 -48.35 27.76
C THR A 57 -18.56 -47.25 26.75
N SER A 58 -19.57 -46.69 26.08
CA SER A 58 -19.35 -45.56 25.16
C SER A 58 -20.55 -44.63 25.10
N VAL A 59 -20.29 -43.34 24.89
CA VAL A 59 -21.30 -42.32 24.62
C VAL A 59 -20.97 -41.61 23.33
N ILE A 60 -21.96 -41.44 22.46
CA ILE A 60 -21.82 -40.70 21.21
C ILE A 60 -22.91 -39.64 21.08
N LEU A 61 -22.54 -38.50 20.48
CA LEU A 61 -23.42 -37.36 20.24
C LEU A 61 -23.86 -37.34 18.78
N SER A 62 -25.13 -37.03 18.54
CA SER A 62 -25.66 -36.84 17.19
C SER A 62 -25.03 -35.62 16.50
N PRO A 63 -24.95 -35.60 15.15
CA PRO A 63 -24.46 -34.45 14.40
C PRO A 63 -25.20 -33.12 14.69
N ASP A 64 -26.52 -33.17 14.91
CA ASP A 64 -27.35 -32.03 15.35
C ASP A 64 -27.06 -31.56 16.80
N LYS A 65 -26.32 -32.37 17.58
CA LYS A 65 -26.03 -32.18 19.02
C LYS A 65 -27.26 -32.19 19.93
N GLU A 66 -28.37 -32.78 19.50
CA GLU A 66 -29.64 -32.81 20.25
C GLU A 66 -29.93 -34.16 20.88
N LYS A 67 -29.24 -35.23 20.45
CA LYS A 67 -29.45 -36.60 20.91
C LYS A 67 -28.13 -37.25 21.35
N LEU A 68 -28.21 -38.05 22.38
CA LEU A 68 -27.12 -38.85 22.92
C LEU A 68 -27.49 -40.32 22.82
N ALA A 69 -26.53 -41.14 22.43
CA ALA A 69 -26.66 -42.59 22.50
C ALA A 69 -25.59 -43.16 23.43
N PHE A 70 -26.05 -43.97 24.37
CA PHE A 70 -25.24 -44.67 25.35
C PHE A 70 -25.22 -46.15 24.99
N MET A 71 -24.06 -46.77 25.07
CA MET A 71 -23.90 -48.21 24.92
C MET A 71 -23.40 -48.81 26.24
N SER A 72 -24.09 -49.85 26.68
CA SER A 72 -23.76 -50.61 27.89
C SER A 72 -22.71 -51.70 27.65
N ASP A 73 -22.30 -52.38 28.73
CA ASP A 73 -21.51 -53.61 28.71
C ASP A 73 -22.30 -54.82 28.18
N GLU A 74 -23.62 -54.84 28.35
CA GLU A 74 -24.53 -55.88 27.84
C GLU A 74 -25.02 -55.63 26.40
N SER A 75 -24.32 -54.80 25.63
CA SER A 75 -24.68 -54.40 24.26
C SER A 75 -26.05 -53.72 24.12
N LEU A 76 -26.69 -53.31 25.21
CA LEU A 76 -27.89 -52.46 25.19
C LEU A 76 -27.51 -51.03 24.81
N VAL A 77 -28.18 -50.50 23.79
CA VAL A 77 -28.08 -49.11 23.35
C VAL A 77 -29.32 -48.34 23.80
N GLN A 78 -29.11 -47.21 24.46
CA GLN A 78 -30.16 -46.33 24.98
C GLN A 78 -29.97 -44.91 24.42
N ILE A 79 -31.03 -44.36 23.84
CA ILE A 79 -31.01 -43.03 23.21
C ILE A 79 -31.87 -42.05 24.01
N CYS A 80 -31.29 -40.90 24.37
CA CYS A 80 -32.02 -39.79 24.98
C CYS A 80 -31.69 -38.46 24.29
N SER A 81 -32.48 -37.43 24.57
CA SER A 81 -32.13 -36.05 24.22
C SER A 81 -30.92 -35.56 25.02
N SER A 82 -30.17 -34.59 24.49
CA SER A 82 -29.04 -33.91 25.15
C SER A 82 -29.43 -33.25 26.48
N ASP A 83 -30.70 -32.88 26.64
CA ASP A 83 -31.24 -32.31 27.87
C ASP A 83 -31.70 -33.37 28.87
N PHE A 84 -31.56 -34.66 28.55
CA PHE A 84 -32.01 -35.80 29.34
C PHE A 84 -33.50 -35.81 29.71
N LYS A 85 -34.33 -35.03 29.00
CA LYS A 85 -35.78 -34.95 29.24
C LYS A 85 -36.59 -35.98 28.47
N ILE A 86 -36.13 -36.30 27.26
CA ILE A 86 -36.87 -37.14 26.30
C ILE A 86 -36.08 -38.43 26.11
N PHE A 87 -36.75 -39.55 26.36
CA PHE A 87 -36.30 -40.88 25.96
C PHE A 87 -36.78 -41.16 24.52
N HIS A 88 -35.89 -41.68 23.67
CA HIS A 88 -36.22 -41.98 22.28
C HIS A 88 -36.45 -43.48 22.06
N CYS A 89 -35.44 -44.31 22.32
CA CYS A 89 -35.55 -45.75 22.16
C CYS A 89 -34.45 -46.50 22.93
N GLU A 90 -34.70 -47.78 23.17
CA GLU A 90 -33.74 -48.77 23.66
C GLU A 90 -33.79 -50.02 22.78
N PHE A 91 -32.62 -50.58 22.47
CA PHE A 91 -32.50 -51.83 21.71
C PHE A 91 -31.18 -52.53 22.03
N PHE A 92 -31.17 -53.86 21.93
CA PHE A 92 -29.96 -54.65 22.08
C PHE A 92 -29.21 -54.77 20.75
N CYS A 93 -27.94 -54.38 20.76
CA CYS A 93 -26.97 -54.82 19.76
C CYS A 93 -26.61 -56.27 20.05
N THR A 94 -26.22 -57.01 19.01
CA THR A 94 -26.03 -58.46 18.99
C THR A 94 -25.51 -59.08 20.32
N PRO A 95 -26.07 -60.22 20.78
CA PRO A 95 -25.82 -60.72 22.14
C PRO A 95 -24.41 -61.27 22.41
N TYR A 96 -23.56 -61.42 21.38
CA TYR A 96 -22.45 -62.37 21.41
C TYR A 96 -21.05 -61.74 21.38
N ALA A 97 -20.91 -60.45 21.05
CA ALA A 97 -19.64 -59.74 21.11
C ALA A 97 -19.83 -58.23 21.27
N MET A 98 -18.86 -57.57 21.90
CA MET A 98 -18.85 -56.12 22.03
C MET A 98 -18.54 -55.47 20.67
N PRO A 99 -19.39 -54.55 20.17
CA PRO A 99 -19.21 -53.99 18.83
C PRO A 99 -17.95 -53.12 18.75
N CYS A 100 -17.22 -53.28 17.65
CA CYS A 100 -15.94 -52.61 17.41
C CYS A 100 -16.10 -51.13 17.01
N SER A 101 -17.25 -50.75 16.46
CA SER A 101 -17.53 -49.39 15.99
C SER A 101 -18.96 -48.98 16.26
N PHE A 102 -19.13 -47.84 16.92
CA PHE A 102 -20.42 -47.29 17.35
C PHE A 102 -20.51 -45.82 16.96
N TYR A 103 -21.36 -45.49 15.98
CA TYR A 103 -21.44 -44.15 15.41
C TYR A 103 -22.88 -43.75 15.06
N TRP A 104 -23.15 -42.45 15.03
CA TRP A 104 -24.42 -41.93 14.51
C TRP A 104 -24.37 -41.83 12.98
N CYS A 105 -25.36 -42.42 12.31
CA CYS A 105 -25.63 -42.18 10.90
C CYS A 105 -26.66 -41.06 10.78
N THR A 106 -26.21 -39.83 10.55
CA THR A 106 -27.04 -38.61 10.64
C THR A 106 -27.70 -38.51 12.03
N ASP A 107 -28.94 -38.02 12.11
CA ASP A 107 -29.66 -37.80 13.38
C ASP A 107 -30.75 -38.87 13.65
N PHE A 108 -30.86 -39.88 12.77
CA PHE A 108 -32.00 -40.80 12.72
C PHE A 108 -31.66 -42.27 12.97
N ALA A 109 -30.40 -42.66 12.81
CA ALA A 109 -30.00 -44.06 12.92
C ALA A 109 -28.65 -44.21 13.62
N ILE A 110 -28.52 -45.31 14.34
CA ILE A 110 -27.27 -45.74 14.97
C ILE A 110 -26.65 -46.84 14.13
N PHE A 111 -25.37 -46.69 13.86
CA PHE A 111 -24.53 -47.69 13.23
C PHE A 111 -23.75 -48.46 14.27
N VAL A 112 -23.79 -49.78 14.13
CA VAL A 112 -23.09 -50.72 14.99
C VAL A 112 -22.35 -51.69 14.08
N GLY A 113 -21.03 -51.74 14.19
CA GLY A 113 -20.18 -52.61 13.37
C GLY A 113 -19.54 -53.71 14.21
N GLU A 114 -19.66 -54.94 13.73
CA GLU A 114 -19.13 -56.17 14.35
C GLU A 114 -18.45 -57.04 13.29
N GLY A 115 -17.12 -57.14 13.33
CA GLY A 115 -16.33 -58.01 12.45
C GLY A 115 -16.62 -57.76 10.96
N ASN A 116 -17.33 -58.70 10.33
CA ASN A 116 -17.70 -58.67 8.91
C ASN A 116 -19.13 -58.15 8.65
N SER A 117 -19.84 -57.67 9.67
CA SER A 117 -21.22 -57.21 9.52
C SER A 117 -21.45 -55.88 10.23
N TYR A 118 -22.44 -55.13 9.77
CA TYR A 118 -22.88 -53.92 10.43
C TYR A 118 -24.40 -53.81 10.39
N SER A 119 -24.97 -53.25 11.45
CA SER A 119 -26.40 -53.00 11.57
C SER A 119 -26.67 -51.49 11.68
N LEU A 120 -27.73 -51.04 11.04
CA LEU A 120 -28.28 -49.70 11.15
C LEU A 120 -29.64 -49.79 11.83
N THR A 121 -29.75 -49.25 13.03
CA THR A 121 -31.00 -49.23 13.81
C THR A 121 -31.55 -47.82 13.86
N GLY A 122 -32.78 -47.64 13.36
CA GLY A 122 -33.49 -46.37 13.44
C GLY A 122 -34.11 -46.11 14.83
N LEU A 123 -34.55 -44.87 15.06
CA LEU A 123 -35.21 -44.48 16.32
C LEU A 123 -36.54 -45.21 16.62
N VAL A 124 -37.11 -45.93 15.65
CA VAL A 124 -38.35 -46.72 15.78
C VAL A 124 -38.04 -48.21 16.02
N ASN A 125 -36.78 -48.56 16.32
CA ASN A 125 -36.27 -49.92 16.47
C ASN A 125 -36.30 -50.78 15.18
N ASP A 126 -36.43 -50.14 14.02
CA ASP A 126 -36.23 -50.81 12.72
C ASP A 126 -34.74 -51.03 12.47
N THR A 127 -34.32 -52.29 12.42
CA THR A 127 -32.90 -52.67 12.23
C THR A 127 -32.67 -53.25 10.84
N MET A 128 -31.70 -52.69 10.12
CA MET A 128 -31.20 -53.21 8.83
C MET A 128 -29.80 -53.77 9.00
N ASN A 129 -29.60 -55.03 8.62
CA ASN A 129 -28.31 -55.72 8.73
C ASN A 129 -27.65 -55.84 7.35
N PHE A 130 -26.35 -55.58 7.31
CA PHE A 130 -25.53 -55.65 6.12
C PHE A 130 -24.28 -56.50 6.41
N SER A 131 -23.82 -57.24 5.40
CA SER A 131 -22.60 -58.04 5.47
C SER A 131 -21.53 -57.46 4.55
N CYS A 132 -20.34 -57.20 5.09
CA CYS A 132 -19.14 -56.91 4.33
C CYS A 132 -18.43 -58.20 3.94
N GLU A 133 -17.92 -58.24 2.70
CA GLU A 133 -17.06 -59.33 2.22
C GLU A 133 -15.70 -59.34 2.93
N ASP A 134 -15.21 -58.15 3.30
CA ASP A 134 -13.92 -57.96 3.98
C ASP A 134 -14.05 -58.19 5.49
N SER A 135 -12.99 -58.76 6.10
CA SER A 135 -12.99 -59.10 7.52
C SER A 135 -12.81 -57.93 8.49
N SER A 136 -12.53 -56.75 7.95
CA SER A 136 -12.32 -55.53 8.73
C SER A 136 -12.67 -54.32 7.88
N PHE A 137 -13.37 -53.36 8.47
CA PHE A 137 -13.68 -52.08 7.86
C PHE A 137 -13.39 -50.95 8.85
N ALA A 138 -12.99 -49.79 8.34
CA ALA A 138 -12.86 -48.56 9.12
C ALA A 138 -14.05 -47.64 8.84
N VAL A 139 -14.59 -47.03 9.88
CA VAL A 139 -15.77 -46.15 9.77
C VAL A 139 -15.38 -44.73 10.14
N CYS A 140 -15.84 -43.77 9.35
CA CYS A 140 -15.70 -42.35 9.64
C CYS A 140 -17.08 -41.70 9.63
N GLN A 141 -17.42 -41.03 10.72
CA GLN A 141 -18.64 -40.26 10.82
C GLN A 141 -18.48 -38.91 10.12
N GLU A 142 -19.47 -38.58 9.30
CA GLU A 142 -19.57 -37.35 8.52
C GLU A 142 -20.90 -36.65 8.87
N PRO A 143 -21.05 -35.33 8.61
CA PRO A 143 -22.27 -34.61 9.00
C PRO A 143 -23.55 -35.14 8.34
N ASP A 144 -23.42 -35.80 7.18
CA ASP A 144 -24.53 -36.25 6.36
C ASP A 144 -24.62 -37.78 6.22
N GLY A 145 -23.77 -38.53 6.90
CA GLY A 145 -23.75 -39.98 6.82
C GLY A 145 -22.49 -40.62 7.39
N LEU A 146 -22.24 -41.86 6.99
CA LEU A 146 -21.08 -42.65 7.40
C LEU A 146 -20.30 -43.11 6.18
N ARG A 147 -18.98 -42.98 6.23
CA ARG A 147 -18.07 -43.60 5.26
C ARG A 147 -17.53 -44.88 5.82
N ILE A 148 -17.64 -45.94 5.03
CA ILE A 148 -17.07 -47.25 5.34
C ILE A 148 -15.94 -47.49 4.36
N TYR A 149 -14.74 -47.69 4.90
CA TYR A 149 -13.55 -48.03 4.17
C TYR A 149 -13.24 -49.50 4.40
N SER A 150 -13.42 -50.28 3.34
CA SER A 150 -12.96 -51.67 3.28
C SER A 150 -11.65 -51.72 2.49
N ARG A 151 -11.01 -52.89 2.37
CA ARG A 151 -9.72 -53.01 1.66
C ARG A 151 -9.86 -52.61 0.19
N ASN A 152 -11.00 -52.96 -0.40
CA ASN A 152 -11.25 -52.80 -1.85
C ASN A 152 -12.40 -51.84 -2.18
N LYS A 153 -13.19 -51.41 -1.19
CA LYS A 153 -14.43 -50.64 -1.40
C LYS A 153 -14.49 -49.41 -0.48
N HIS A 154 -14.97 -48.31 -1.04
CA HIS A 154 -15.36 -47.11 -0.29
C HIS A 154 -16.86 -46.92 -0.46
N GLU A 155 -17.58 -47.15 0.62
CA GLU A 155 -19.03 -47.07 0.65
C GLU A 155 -19.45 -45.85 1.48
N PHE A 156 -20.50 -45.17 1.02
CA PHE A 156 -21.05 -44.02 1.71
C PHE A 156 -22.52 -44.29 2.02
N ILE A 157 -22.83 -44.43 3.29
CA ILE A 157 -24.18 -44.67 3.79
C ILE A 157 -24.74 -43.34 4.28
N ARG A 158 -25.94 -43.01 3.83
CA ARG A 158 -26.65 -41.82 4.29
C ARG A 158 -28.15 -42.06 4.29
N CYS A 159 -28.85 -41.31 5.13
CA CYS A 159 -30.29 -41.20 5.01
C CYS A 159 -30.66 -40.48 3.70
N VAL A 160 -31.78 -40.89 3.10
CA VAL A 160 -32.33 -40.21 1.93
C VAL A 160 -32.95 -38.90 2.39
N ASN A 161 -32.58 -37.79 1.74
CA ASN A 161 -33.10 -36.48 2.13
C ASN A 161 -34.59 -36.34 1.81
N LYS A 162 -35.29 -35.56 2.64
CA LYS A 162 -36.73 -35.31 2.53
C LYS A 162 -37.12 -34.85 1.13
N SER A 163 -36.37 -33.91 0.54
CA SER A 163 -36.56 -33.40 -0.82
C SER A 163 -36.50 -34.49 -1.89
N ALA A 164 -35.60 -35.48 -1.73
CA ALA A 164 -35.52 -36.61 -2.65
C ALA A 164 -36.66 -37.61 -2.44
N VAL A 165 -37.09 -37.83 -1.19
CA VAL A 165 -38.26 -38.66 -0.87
C VAL A 165 -39.52 -38.04 -1.47
N GLU A 166 -39.71 -36.72 -1.33
CA GLU A 166 -40.88 -36.03 -1.89
C GLU A 166 -40.97 -36.15 -3.41
N ILE A 167 -39.84 -36.21 -4.12
CA ILE A 167 -39.83 -36.33 -5.59
C ILE A 167 -40.01 -37.78 -6.05
N PHE A 168 -39.29 -38.73 -5.44
CA PHE A 168 -39.17 -40.10 -5.96
C PHE A 168 -39.97 -41.16 -5.20
N ARG A 169 -40.64 -40.80 -4.09
CA ARG A 169 -41.52 -41.74 -3.39
C ARG A 169 -42.64 -42.20 -4.32
N VAL A 170 -42.86 -43.51 -4.36
CA VAL A 170 -43.94 -44.11 -5.15
C VAL A 170 -45.28 -43.55 -4.69
N GLY A 171 -46.06 -43.00 -5.63
CA GLY A 171 -47.34 -42.35 -5.34
C GLY A 171 -47.22 -40.97 -4.69
N SER A 172 -46.08 -40.30 -4.81
CA SER A 172 -45.93 -38.94 -4.29
C SER A 172 -46.90 -37.97 -4.98
N LEU A 173 -47.60 -37.18 -4.17
CA LEU A 173 -48.48 -36.10 -4.60
C LEU A 173 -47.81 -34.72 -4.40
N SER A 174 -46.49 -34.69 -4.26
CA SER A 174 -45.76 -33.43 -4.04
C SER A 174 -45.72 -32.59 -5.32
N PRO A 175 -45.74 -31.25 -5.22
CA PRO A 175 -45.58 -30.35 -6.37
C PRO A 175 -44.27 -30.60 -7.14
N ALA A 176 -43.20 -30.95 -6.42
CA ALA A 176 -41.89 -31.26 -7.01
C ALA A 176 -41.90 -32.54 -7.85
N ALA A 177 -42.62 -33.59 -7.39
CA ALA A 177 -42.80 -34.81 -8.18
C ALA A 177 -43.58 -34.52 -9.47
N PHE A 178 -44.68 -33.76 -9.39
CA PHE A 178 -45.45 -33.34 -10.56
C PHE A 178 -44.63 -32.51 -11.54
N LEU A 179 -43.73 -31.64 -11.05
CA LEU A 179 -42.84 -30.85 -11.90
C LEU A 179 -41.87 -31.73 -12.70
N VAL A 180 -41.28 -32.75 -12.05
CA VAL A 180 -40.36 -33.69 -12.73
C VAL A 180 -41.10 -34.56 -13.75
N VAL A 181 -42.31 -35.01 -13.42
CA VAL A 181 -43.18 -35.77 -14.35
C VAL A 181 -43.61 -34.89 -15.52
N ALA A 182 -44.01 -33.64 -15.25
CA ALA A 182 -44.36 -32.68 -16.29
C ALA A 182 -43.20 -32.43 -17.26
N HIS A 183 -41.98 -32.30 -16.74
CA HIS A 183 -40.79 -32.15 -17.57
C HIS A 183 -40.48 -33.42 -18.40
N ALA A 184 -40.71 -34.62 -17.85
CA ALA A 184 -40.57 -35.87 -18.60
C ALA A 184 -41.60 -35.97 -19.74
N GLU A 185 -42.86 -35.63 -19.49
CA GLU A 185 -43.93 -35.57 -20.50
C GLU A 185 -43.68 -34.47 -21.54
N TYR A 186 -43.05 -33.37 -21.14
CA TYR A 186 -42.64 -32.30 -22.05
C TYR A 186 -41.56 -32.79 -23.02
N ILE A 187 -40.55 -33.51 -22.54
CA ILE A 187 -39.55 -34.16 -23.42
C ILE A 187 -40.21 -35.17 -24.37
N ALA A 188 -41.27 -35.84 -23.92
CA ALA A 188 -42.05 -36.77 -24.73
C ALA A 188 -43.02 -36.08 -25.72
N ASN A 189 -43.04 -34.74 -25.80
CA ASN A 189 -43.97 -33.94 -26.60
C ASN A 189 -45.46 -34.23 -26.33
N SER A 190 -45.79 -34.55 -25.08
CA SER A 190 -47.14 -34.88 -24.62
C SER A 190 -47.85 -33.64 -24.06
N TYR A 191 -49.13 -33.45 -24.40
CA TYR A 191 -49.94 -32.34 -23.88
C TYR A 191 -50.18 -32.43 -22.36
N LYS A 192 -50.02 -33.63 -21.77
CA LYS A 192 -50.17 -33.88 -20.34
C LYS A 192 -49.22 -33.03 -19.48
N ALA A 193 -48.08 -32.64 -20.04
CA ALA A 193 -47.14 -31.72 -19.38
C ALA A 193 -47.83 -30.42 -18.94
N PHE A 194 -48.73 -29.87 -19.77
CA PHE A 194 -49.47 -28.65 -19.45
C PHE A 194 -50.50 -28.87 -18.35
N GLU A 195 -51.16 -30.03 -18.30
CA GLU A 195 -52.10 -30.37 -17.24
C GLU A 195 -51.40 -30.45 -15.88
N TYR A 196 -50.24 -31.13 -15.83
CA TYR A 196 -49.45 -31.23 -14.61
C TYR A 196 -48.89 -29.87 -14.15
N ILE A 197 -48.41 -29.03 -15.07
CA ILE A 197 -47.94 -27.68 -14.73
C ILE A 197 -49.08 -26.83 -14.18
N ARG A 198 -50.28 -26.92 -14.78
CA ARG A 198 -51.46 -26.17 -14.33
C ARG A 198 -51.87 -26.53 -12.91
N LEU A 199 -51.69 -27.78 -12.48
CA LEU A 199 -51.97 -28.22 -11.11
C LEU A 199 -51.03 -27.60 -10.07
N ILE A 200 -49.82 -27.19 -10.47
CA ILE A 200 -48.76 -26.74 -9.56
C ILE A 200 -48.40 -25.25 -9.70
N LEU A 201 -49.13 -24.47 -10.51
CA LEU A 201 -48.80 -23.07 -10.80
C LEU A 201 -48.58 -22.22 -9.54
N ASP A 202 -49.42 -22.40 -8.53
CA ASP A 202 -49.37 -21.62 -7.29
C ASP A 202 -48.19 -22.04 -6.37
N GLN A 203 -47.67 -23.25 -6.52
CA GLN A 203 -46.59 -23.84 -5.70
C GLN A 203 -45.31 -24.09 -6.50
N LEU A 204 -45.22 -23.50 -7.69
CA LEU A 204 -44.08 -23.68 -8.60
C LEU A 204 -42.73 -23.26 -7.98
N PRO A 205 -42.63 -22.14 -7.23
CA PRO A 205 -41.37 -21.75 -6.58
C PRO A 205 -40.87 -22.80 -5.58
N ASP A 206 -41.77 -23.32 -4.73
CA ASP A 206 -41.42 -24.34 -3.72
C ASP A 206 -41.05 -25.67 -4.38
N ALA A 207 -41.75 -26.05 -5.45
CA ALA A 207 -41.43 -27.23 -6.26
C ALA A 207 -40.03 -27.12 -6.87
N ILE A 208 -39.70 -25.94 -7.40
CA ILE A 208 -38.39 -25.62 -7.96
C ILE A 208 -37.29 -25.71 -6.89
N GLN A 209 -37.48 -25.09 -5.72
CA GLN A 209 -36.49 -25.15 -4.63
C GLN A 209 -36.25 -26.58 -4.17
N THR A 210 -37.32 -27.36 -4.04
CA THR A 210 -37.24 -28.78 -3.66
C THR A 210 -36.47 -29.61 -4.70
N CYS A 211 -36.69 -29.35 -5.99
CA CYS A 211 -35.90 -29.97 -7.07
C CYS A 211 -34.43 -29.55 -7.06
N ILE A 212 -34.14 -28.27 -6.83
CA ILE A 212 -32.76 -27.75 -6.72
C ILE A 212 -32.05 -28.40 -5.54
N ASP A 213 -32.68 -28.41 -4.36
CA ASP A 213 -32.13 -29.01 -3.15
C ASP A 213 -31.88 -30.51 -3.34
N ALA A 214 -32.89 -31.25 -3.84
CA ALA A 214 -32.73 -32.66 -4.17
C ALA A 214 -31.56 -32.92 -5.12
N ALA A 215 -31.39 -32.09 -6.17
CA ALA A 215 -30.29 -32.20 -7.11
C ALA A 215 -28.92 -32.08 -6.44
N THR A 216 -28.76 -31.19 -5.44
CA THR A 216 -27.47 -31.03 -4.72
C THR A 216 -27.01 -32.29 -3.99
N HIS A 217 -27.96 -33.16 -3.65
CA HIS A 217 -27.70 -34.35 -2.84
C HIS A 217 -27.42 -35.61 -3.66
N PHE A 218 -27.68 -35.64 -4.96
CA PHE A 218 -27.35 -36.79 -5.79
C PHE A 218 -25.88 -36.78 -6.25
N PHE A 219 -25.32 -37.95 -6.48
CA PHE A 219 -23.97 -38.12 -7.04
C PHE A 219 -23.99 -38.33 -8.56
N ASP A 220 -25.05 -38.93 -9.11
CA ASP A 220 -25.20 -39.17 -10.55
C ASP A 220 -25.53 -37.87 -11.31
N PRO A 221 -24.66 -37.44 -12.26
CA PRO A 221 -24.91 -36.27 -13.10
C PRO A 221 -26.20 -36.34 -13.92
N SER A 222 -26.66 -37.55 -14.27
CA SER A 222 -27.87 -37.72 -15.11
C SER A 222 -29.13 -37.32 -14.35
N ILE A 223 -29.25 -37.76 -13.09
CA ILE A 223 -30.35 -37.37 -12.19
C ILE A 223 -30.27 -35.89 -11.85
N GLN A 224 -29.08 -35.37 -11.54
CA GLN A 224 -28.88 -33.93 -11.28
C GLN A 224 -29.36 -33.06 -12.44
N LYS A 225 -28.98 -33.40 -13.68
CA LYS A 225 -29.44 -32.69 -14.88
C LYS A 225 -30.95 -32.77 -15.04
N ARG A 226 -31.56 -33.93 -14.83
CA ARG A 226 -33.01 -34.11 -14.93
C ARG A 226 -33.77 -33.19 -13.97
N LEU A 227 -33.32 -33.10 -12.72
CA LEU A 227 -33.93 -32.26 -11.69
C LEU A 227 -33.72 -30.75 -11.96
N LEU A 228 -32.53 -30.38 -12.45
CA LEU A 228 -32.21 -28.99 -12.76
C LEU A 228 -32.89 -28.49 -14.04
N LEU A 229 -33.08 -29.34 -15.05
CA LEU A 229 -33.75 -28.97 -16.31
C LEU A 229 -35.27 -28.79 -16.14
N ALA A 230 -35.85 -29.35 -15.07
CA ALA A 230 -37.24 -29.11 -14.70
C ALA A 230 -37.49 -27.67 -14.17
N PHE A 231 -36.45 -26.82 -14.10
CA PHE A 231 -36.55 -25.42 -13.71
C PHE A 231 -37.18 -24.53 -14.78
N VAL A 232 -38.09 -23.66 -14.36
CA VAL A 232 -38.65 -22.59 -15.18
C VAL A 232 -37.99 -21.26 -14.79
N PRO A 233 -37.45 -20.44 -15.73
CA PRO A 233 -36.58 -19.29 -15.45
C PRO A 233 -37.16 -18.11 -14.66
N THR A 234 -38.38 -18.21 -14.13
CA THR A 234 -39.17 -17.05 -13.74
C THR A 234 -38.98 -16.57 -12.30
N VAL A 235 -38.43 -17.40 -11.38
CA VAL A 235 -38.56 -17.08 -9.94
C VAL A 235 -37.23 -17.02 -9.17
N GLU A 236 -36.21 -17.85 -9.42
CA GLU A 236 -34.99 -17.87 -8.58
C GLU A 236 -33.69 -18.23 -9.35
N VAL A 237 -33.21 -17.29 -10.16
CA VAL A 237 -32.00 -17.47 -10.99
C VAL A 237 -30.73 -17.67 -10.15
N ASP A 238 -30.63 -17.04 -8.99
CA ASP A 238 -29.42 -17.06 -8.16
C ASP A 238 -29.21 -18.39 -7.44
N ALA A 239 -30.26 -18.95 -6.84
CA ALA A 239 -30.20 -20.26 -6.17
C ALA A 239 -29.84 -21.36 -7.17
N TYR A 240 -30.49 -21.35 -8.34
CA TYR A 240 -30.19 -22.26 -9.44
C TYR A 240 -28.75 -22.13 -9.94
N THR A 241 -28.28 -20.89 -10.16
CA THR A 241 -26.93 -20.63 -10.65
C THR A 241 -25.88 -21.09 -9.65
N ASN A 242 -26.09 -20.85 -8.35
CA ASN A 242 -25.20 -21.29 -7.28
C ASN A 242 -25.20 -22.82 -7.12
N ALA A 243 -26.36 -23.48 -7.23
CA ALA A 243 -26.47 -24.93 -7.21
C ALA A 243 -25.73 -25.56 -8.40
N CYS A 244 -25.95 -25.05 -9.62
CA CYS A 244 -25.20 -25.47 -10.82
C CYS A 244 -23.69 -25.30 -10.64
N ARG A 245 -23.27 -24.15 -10.07
CA ARG A 245 -21.85 -23.87 -9.84
C ARG A 245 -21.23 -24.90 -8.89
N THR A 246 -21.93 -25.15 -7.78
CA THR A 246 -21.48 -26.07 -6.73
C THR A 246 -21.45 -27.51 -7.24
N LEU A 247 -22.48 -27.95 -7.97
CA LEU A 247 -22.57 -29.30 -8.52
C LEU A 247 -21.49 -29.59 -9.56
N ARG A 248 -21.16 -28.63 -10.43
CA ARG A 248 -20.04 -28.81 -11.38
C ARG A 248 -18.72 -29.03 -10.66
N ILE A 249 -18.46 -28.29 -9.59
CA ILE A 249 -17.24 -28.45 -8.78
C ILE A 249 -17.24 -29.80 -8.07
N LEU A 250 -18.36 -30.17 -7.43
CA LEU A 250 -18.48 -31.46 -6.75
C LEU A 250 -18.29 -32.62 -7.71
N ASN A 251 -18.92 -32.59 -8.88
CA ASN A 251 -18.77 -33.65 -9.89
C ASN A 251 -17.34 -33.76 -10.41
N ALA A 252 -16.68 -32.64 -10.71
CA ALA A 252 -15.28 -32.66 -11.13
C ALA A 252 -14.36 -33.27 -10.07
N ILE A 253 -14.60 -32.98 -8.79
CA ILE A 253 -13.79 -33.47 -7.67
C ILE A 253 -14.09 -34.95 -7.33
N ARG A 254 -15.29 -35.41 -7.65
CA ARG A 254 -15.74 -36.81 -7.49
C ARG A 254 -15.20 -37.75 -8.57
N GLU A 255 -14.74 -37.24 -9.72
CA GLU A 255 -14.16 -38.07 -10.77
C GLU A 255 -13.00 -38.92 -10.24
N ILE A 256 -12.84 -40.13 -10.79
CA ILE A 256 -11.88 -41.15 -10.33
C ILE A 256 -10.44 -40.61 -10.26
N ASN A 257 -10.08 -39.71 -11.17
CA ASN A 257 -8.76 -39.09 -11.22
C ASN A 257 -8.44 -38.26 -9.95
N PHE A 258 -9.46 -37.65 -9.35
CA PHE A 258 -9.32 -36.83 -8.15
C PHE A 258 -9.75 -37.58 -6.90
N ALA A 259 -10.72 -38.50 -6.99
CA ALA A 259 -11.17 -39.39 -5.92
C ALA A 259 -11.46 -38.68 -4.58
N MET A 260 -12.12 -37.53 -4.62
CA MET A 260 -12.64 -36.85 -3.43
C MET A 260 -14.17 -36.87 -3.46
N PRO A 261 -14.79 -37.95 -2.96
CA PRO A 261 -16.24 -38.11 -2.99
C PRO A 261 -16.94 -37.25 -1.93
N ILE A 262 -16.76 -35.93 -1.98
CA ILE A 262 -17.31 -34.97 -1.02
C ILE A 262 -18.80 -34.73 -1.33
N SER A 263 -19.62 -34.66 -0.28
CA SER A 263 -21.04 -34.31 -0.39
C SER A 263 -21.28 -32.80 -0.34
N TYR A 264 -22.49 -32.38 -0.70
CA TYR A 264 -22.86 -30.96 -0.62
C TYR A 264 -22.84 -30.42 0.82
N LEU A 265 -23.31 -31.19 1.79
CA LEU A 265 -23.32 -30.79 3.21
C LEU A 265 -21.91 -30.75 3.80
N GLN A 266 -21.05 -31.68 3.40
CA GLN A 266 -19.62 -31.64 3.74
C GLN A 266 -18.93 -30.42 3.14
N LEU A 267 -19.27 -30.04 1.90
CA LEU A 267 -18.71 -28.83 1.30
C LEU A 267 -19.16 -27.57 2.05
N LYS A 268 -20.42 -27.52 2.51
CA LYS A 268 -20.92 -26.42 3.34
C LYS A 268 -20.17 -26.31 4.67
N SER A 269 -19.94 -27.41 5.37
CA SER A 269 -19.22 -27.41 6.65
C SER A 269 -17.72 -27.15 6.48
N LEU A 270 -17.10 -27.73 5.45
CA LEU A 270 -15.71 -27.52 5.12
C LEU A 270 -15.42 -26.07 4.70
N THR A 271 -16.32 -25.48 3.91
CA THR A 271 -16.19 -24.25 3.14
C THR A 271 -15.31 -24.36 1.88
N LEU A 272 -15.58 -23.51 0.88
CA LEU A 272 -14.87 -23.48 -0.41
C LEU A 272 -13.36 -23.17 -0.29
N PRO A 273 -12.90 -22.24 0.57
CA PRO A 273 -11.46 -21.99 0.75
C PRO A 273 -10.69 -23.21 1.26
N ASN A 274 -11.30 -23.99 2.17
CA ASN A 274 -10.67 -25.20 2.69
C ASN A 274 -10.65 -26.34 1.66
N LEU A 275 -11.64 -26.39 0.78
CA LEU A 275 -11.62 -27.29 -0.38
C LEU A 275 -10.41 -26.98 -1.27
N ILE A 276 -10.19 -25.69 -1.55
CA ILE A 276 -9.04 -25.24 -2.33
C ILE A 276 -7.73 -25.60 -1.61
N ASN A 277 -7.64 -25.43 -0.28
CA ASN A 277 -6.47 -25.86 0.49
C ASN A 277 -6.21 -27.37 0.37
N ARG A 278 -7.25 -28.20 0.38
CA ARG A 278 -7.12 -29.65 0.15
C ARG A 278 -6.64 -29.97 -1.27
N LEU A 279 -7.15 -29.27 -2.28
CA LEU A 279 -6.70 -29.42 -3.67
C LEU A 279 -5.23 -29.01 -3.84
N ILE A 280 -4.82 -27.91 -3.20
CA ILE A 280 -3.45 -27.42 -3.17
C ILE A 280 -2.53 -28.46 -2.50
N ALA A 281 -2.95 -29.04 -1.36
CA ALA A 281 -2.18 -30.06 -0.64
C ALA A 281 -2.01 -31.36 -1.45
N ARG A 282 -2.97 -31.69 -2.32
CA ARG A 282 -2.88 -32.81 -3.27
C ARG A 282 -2.23 -32.45 -4.60
N GLU A 283 -1.69 -31.24 -4.71
CA GLU A 283 -0.95 -30.75 -5.88
C GLU A 283 -1.79 -30.64 -7.16
N GLN A 284 -3.11 -30.59 -7.02
CA GLN A 284 -4.06 -30.46 -8.13
C GLN A 284 -4.31 -28.99 -8.47
N TYR A 285 -3.24 -28.27 -8.82
CA TYR A 285 -3.29 -26.83 -9.11
C TYR A 285 -4.23 -26.45 -10.26
N PRO A 286 -4.27 -27.18 -11.40
CA PRO A 286 -5.16 -26.80 -12.52
C PRO A 286 -6.64 -26.85 -12.13
N LEU A 287 -7.05 -27.88 -11.39
CA LEU A 287 -8.42 -28.00 -10.90
C LEU A 287 -8.73 -26.89 -9.89
N ALA A 288 -7.81 -26.61 -8.95
CA ALA A 288 -7.97 -25.52 -7.99
C ALA A 288 -8.15 -24.15 -8.68
N VAL A 289 -7.35 -23.83 -9.69
CA VAL A 289 -7.50 -22.59 -10.48
C VAL A 289 -8.85 -22.56 -11.21
N SER A 290 -9.27 -23.68 -11.79
CA SER A 290 -10.54 -23.78 -12.51
C SER A 290 -11.73 -23.57 -11.57
N CYS A 291 -11.69 -24.15 -10.36
CA CYS A 291 -12.67 -23.90 -9.31
C CYS A 291 -12.68 -22.42 -8.89
N CYS A 292 -11.52 -21.81 -8.66
CA CYS A 292 -11.42 -20.39 -8.27
C CYS A 292 -12.00 -19.45 -9.33
N ARG A 293 -11.66 -19.66 -10.61
CA ARG A 293 -12.19 -18.87 -11.75
C ARG A 293 -13.70 -19.01 -11.86
N TYR A 294 -14.21 -20.23 -11.69
CA TYR A 294 -15.62 -20.52 -11.84
C TYR A 294 -16.49 -19.96 -10.69
N LEU A 295 -15.94 -19.95 -9.48
CA LEU A 295 -16.56 -19.35 -8.30
C LEU A 295 -16.44 -17.82 -8.25
N ARG A 296 -15.62 -17.22 -9.13
CA ARG A 296 -15.30 -15.78 -9.11
C ARG A 296 -14.79 -15.31 -7.74
N LEU A 297 -13.94 -16.13 -7.10
CA LEU A 297 -13.32 -15.74 -5.83
C LEU A 297 -12.36 -14.59 -6.05
N ASP A 298 -12.26 -13.70 -5.05
CA ASP A 298 -11.32 -12.59 -5.07
C ASP A 298 -9.89 -13.06 -5.33
N SER A 299 -9.14 -12.27 -6.11
CA SER A 299 -7.81 -12.61 -6.60
C SER A 299 -6.85 -13.01 -5.47
N GLY A 300 -6.97 -12.39 -4.29
CA GLY A 300 -6.15 -12.69 -3.10
C GLY A 300 -6.43 -14.03 -2.41
N ILE A 301 -7.69 -14.48 -2.38
CA ILE A 301 -8.09 -15.74 -1.71
C ILE A 301 -8.09 -16.92 -2.69
N GLY A 302 -8.36 -16.65 -3.96
CA GLY A 302 -8.49 -17.65 -5.01
C GLY A 302 -7.18 -17.93 -5.75
N VAL A 303 -7.04 -17.37 -6.95
CA VAL A 303 -6.03 -17.78 -7.92
C VAL A 303 -4.61 -17.43 -7.47
N ASN A 304 -4.38 -16.24 -6.89
CA ASN A 304 -3.03 -15.84 -6.49
C ASN A 304 -2.48 -16.76 -5.39
N ARG A 305 -3.33 -17.20 -4.45
CA ARG A 305 -2.93 -18.15 -3.40
C ARG A 305 -2.51 -19.51 -3.98
N VAL A 306 -3.28 -20.04 -4.94
CA VAL A 306 -2.95 -21.31 -5.61
C VAL A 306 -1.62 -21.19 -6.35
N VAL A 307 -1.44 -20.11 -7.12
CA VAL A 307 -0.21 -19.86 -7.88
C VAL A 307 1.00 -19.63 -6.98
N MET A 308 0.81 -18.94 -5.85
CA MET A 308 1.87 -18.75 -4.84
C MET A 308 2.34 -20.08 -4.25
N HIS A 309 1.42 -21.00 -3.95
CA HIS A 309 1.79 -22.31 -3.43
C HIS A 309 2.46 -23.19 -4.50
N TRP A 310 2.02 -23.09 -5.76
CA TRP A 310 2.67 -23.72 -6.90
C TRP A 310 4.10 -23.19 -7.10
N ALA A 311 4.28 -21.87 -7.09
CA ALA A 311 5.59 -21.23 -7.22
C ALA A 311 6.51 -21.62 -6.06
N SER A 312 5.98 -21.68 -4.83
CA SER A 312 6.72 -22.16 -3.65
C SER A 312 7.26 -23.57 -3.83
N LYS A 313 6.46 -24.47 -4.42
CA LYS A 313 6.89 -25.84 -4.70
C LYS A 313 8.00 -25.89 -5.75
N ILE A 314 7.84 -25.18 -6.87
CA ILE A 314 8.87 -25.13 -7.93
C ILE A 314 10.19 -24.57 -7.40
N VAL A 315 10.13 -23.55 -6.56
CA VAL A 315 11.31 -22.94 -5.94
C VAL A 315 12.01 -23.92 -4.97
N ARG A 316 11.28 -24.84 -4.36
CA ARG A 316 11.85 -25.90 -3.51
C ARG A 316 12.58 -26.97 -4.31
N ASP A 317 12.15 -27.27 -5.53
CA ASP A 317 12.73 -28.34 -6.36
C ASP A 317 14.16 -28.04 -6.81
N LYS A 318 15.15 -28.67 -6.18
CA LYS A 318 16.60 -28.47 -6.45
C LYS A 318 17.10 -29.03 -7.78
N SER A 319 16.28 -29.86 -8.44
CA SER A 319 16.62 -30.48 -9.72
C SER A 319 16.48 -29.52 -10.92
N ILE A 320 15.74 -28.43 -10.76
CA ILE A 320 15.46 -27.47 -11.84
C ILE A 320 16.43 -26.31 -11.74
N SER A 321 17.04 -25.92 -12.86
CA SER A 321 17.92 -24.75 -12.93
C SER A 321 17.13 -23.45 -12.69
N ASP A 322 17.78 -22.49 -12.03
CA ASP A 322 17.14 -21.22 -11.63
C ASP A 322 16.60 -20.42 -12.83
N GLU A 323 17.21 -20.54 -14.01
CA GLU A 323 16.73 -19.89 -15.25
C GLU A 323 15.42 -20.49 -15.74
N ARG A 324 15.32 -21.83 -15.75
CA ARG A 324 14.08 -22.51 -16.14
C ARG A 324 12.93 -22.22 -15.17
N ILE A 325 13.23 -22.00 -13.89
CA ILE A 325 12.24 -21.60 -12.89
C ILE A 325 11.71 -20.19 -13.21
N VAL A 326 12.60 -19.24 -13.49
CA VAL A 326 12.22 -17.87 -13.86
C VAL A 326 11.37 -17.88 -15.14
N ASP A 327 11.76 -18.63 -16.16
CA ASP A 327 11.01 -18.71 -17.42
C ASP A 327 9.61 -19.28 -17.22
N ARG A 328 9.46 -20.37 -16.44
CA ARG A 328 8.15 -20.96 -16.10
C ARG A 328 7.25 -19.98 -15.35
N ILE A 329 7.80 -19.25 -14.38
CA ILE A 329 7.02 -18.27 -13.62
C ILE A 329 6.66 -17.07 -14.51
N LYS A 330 7.57 -16.66 -15.40
CA LYS A 330 7.33 -15.57 -16.35
C LYS A 330 6.24 -15.93 -17.36
N GLU A 331 6.26 -17.13 -17.93
CA GLU A 331 5.18 -17.63 -18.77
C GLU A 331 3.84 -17.58 -18.04
N LYS A 332 3.79 -18.02 -16.77
CA LYS A 332 2.57 -17.94 -15.96
C LYS A 332 2.14 -16.54 -15.57
N SER A 333 3.06 -15.58 -15.52
CA SER A 333 2.70 -14.17 -15.29
C SER A 333 1.94 -13.52 -16.46
N THR A 334 2.04 -14.07 -17.68
CA THR A 334 1.20 -13.64 -18.80
C THR A 334 -0.26 -14.05 -18.61
N GLU A 335 -0.49 -15.19 -17.96
CA GLU A 335 -1.82 -15.73 -17.69
C GLU A 335 -2.43 -15.10 -16.41
N PHE A 336 -1.58 -14.66 -15.48
CA PHE A 336 -1.99 -14.09 -14.19
C PHE A 336 -1.18 -12.80 -13.88
N PRO A 337 -1.72 -11.62 -14.20
CA PRO A 337 -0.99 -10.35 -14.08
C PRO A 337 -0.76 -9.86 -12.64
N ASP A 338 -1.49 -10.42 -11.67
CA ASP A 338 -1.50 -10.02 -10.25
C ASP A 338 -0.53 -10.84 -9.37
N ILE A 339 0.30 -11.70 -9.95
CA ILE A 339 1.32 -12.46 -9.20
C ILE A 339 2.35 -11.47 -8.64
N SER A 340 2.58 -11.52 -7.32
CA SER A 340 3.72 -10.84 -6.71
C SER A 340 4.95 -11.74 -6.79
N PHE A 341 5.96 -11.32 -7.55
CA PHE A 341 7.27 -11.95 -7.59
C PHE A 341 8.06 -11.67 -6.30
N ALA A 342 7.78 -10.58 -5.59
CA ALA A 342 8.42 -10.25 -4.32
C ALA A 342 8.20 -11.34 -3.25
N SER A 343 6.98 -11.85 -3.10
CA SER A 343 6.69 -12.94 -2.16
C SER A 343 7.31 -14.28 -2.62
N ILE A 344 7.36 -14.55 -3.92
CA ILE A 344 8.06 -15.73 -4.45
C ILE A 344 9.57 -15.63 -4.20
N ALA A 345 10.15 -14.44 -4.36
CA ALA A 345 11.56 -14.18 -4.08
C ALA A 345 11.88 -14.33 -2.58
N GLU A 346 10.95 -13.97 -1.69
CA GLU A 346 11.07 -14.26 -0.26
C GLU A 346 11.19 -15.75 0.03
N ILE A 347 10.32 -16.56 -0.58
CA ILE A 347 10.36 -18.02 -0.44
C ILE A 347 11.67 -18.58 -1.01
N ALA A 348 12.13 -18.06 -2.15
CA ALA A 348 13.42 -18.45 -2.73
C ALA A 348 14.60 -18.15 -1.80
N ALA A 349 14.58 -16.99 -1.14
CA ALA A 349 15.59 -16.60 -0.18
C ALA A 349 15.57 -17.47 1.09
N GLN A 350 14.39 -17.80 1.62
CA GLN A 350 14.25 -18.75 2.73
C GLN A 350 14.87 -20.13 2.39
N HIS A 351 14.82 -20.53 1.11
CA HIS A 351 15.44 -21.75 0.60
C HIS A 351 16.92 -21.57 0.16
N LYS A 352 17.58 -20.47 0.56
CA LYS A 352 18.99 -20.14 0.26
C LYS A 352 19.31 -19.96 -1.23
N ARG A 353 18.31 -19.74 -2.10
CA ARG A 353 18.52 -19.44 -3.53
C ARG A 353 18.50 -17.94 -3.78
N MET A 354 19.57 -17.27 -3.36
CA MET A 354 19.66 -15.81 -3.43
C MET A 354 19.70 -15.31 -4.88
N ASP A 355 20.35 -16.04 -5.79
CA ASP A 355 20.48 -15.63 -7.19
C ASP A 355 19.12 -15.70 -7.91
N LEU A 356 18.37 -16.78 -7.70
CA LEU A 356 16.97 -16.90 -8.14
C LEU A 356 16.11 -15.76 -7.59
N ALA A 357 16.20 -15.46 -6.29
CA ALA A 357 15.45 -14.37 -5.67
C ALA A 357 15.75 -13.02 -6.34
N THR A 358 17.03 -12.73 -6.63
CA THR A 358 17.39 -11.48 -7.33
C THR A 358 16.91 -11.43 -8.78
N LYS A 359 16.96 -12.56 -9.51
CA LYS A 359 16.43 -12.66 -10.87
C LYS A 359 14.92 -12.45 -10.89
N LEU A 360 14.17 -13.09 -9.99
CA LEU A 360 12.72 -12.91 -9.86
C LEU A 360 12.33 -11.47 -9.51
N LEU A 361 13.08 -10.83 -8.61
CA LEU A 361 12.82 -9.45 -8.21
C LEU A 361 12.93 -8.46 -9.37
N ASN A 362 13.78 -8.72 -10.37
CA ASN A 362 13.88 -7.84 -11.54
C ASN A 362 12.59 -7.76 -12.36
N TYR A 363 11.69 -8.74 -12.24
CA TYR A 363 10.42 -8.80 -12.96
C TYR A 363 9.22 -8.27 -12.16
N GLU A 364 9.42 -7.86 -10.89
CA GLU A 364 8.37 -7.23 -10.10
C GLU A 364 7.99 -5.86 -10.71
N LYS A 365 6.71 -5.68 -11.03
CA LYS A 365 6.18 -4.42 -11.60
C LYS A 365 6.20 -3.27 -10.59
N ASN A 366 6.05 -3.56 -9.30
CA ASN A 366 6.02 -2.57 -8.24
C ASN A 366 7.44 -2.34 -7.68
N LEU A 367 8.00 -1.16 -7.97
CA LEU A 367 9.33 -0.76 -7.52
C LEU A 367 9.45 -0.68 -5.98
N GLU A 368 8.41 -0.27 -5.27
CA GLU A 368 8.44 -0.17 -3.80
C GLU A 368 8.56 -1.55 -3.16
N ARG A 369 7.74 -2.51 -3.61
CA ARG A 369 7.80 -3.90 -3.14
C ARG A 369 9.14 -4.55 -3.50
N GLN A 370 9.64 -4.27 -4.70
CA GLN A 370 10.93 -4.75 -5.15
C GLN A 370 12.07 -4.23 -4.26
N VAL A 371 12.08 -2.92 -3.99
CA VAL A 371 13.10 -2.26 -3.15
C VAL A 371 13.01 -2.75 -1.71
N PHE A 372 11.81 -2.80 -1.13
CA PHE A 372 11.59 -3.33 0.22
C PHE A 372 12.05 -4.79 0.35
N MET A 373 11.75 -5.62 -0.65
CA MET A 373 12.20 -7.01 -0.65
C MET A 373 13.72 -7.11 -0.80
N LEU A 374 14.35 -6.31 -1.67
CA LEU A 374 15.82 -6.27 -1.79
C LEU A 374 16.50 -5.85 -0.48
N MET A 375 15.90 -4.92 0.28
CA MET A 375 16.35 -4.56 1.62
C MET A 375 16.24 -5.73 2.59
N LYS A 376 15.09 -6.41 2.63
CA LYS A 376 14.89 -7.61 3.47
C LYS A 376 15.89 -8.74 3.15
N LEU A 377 16.39 -8.80 1.91
CA LEU A 377 17.39 -9.76 1.46
C LEU A 377 18.85 -9.33 1.70
N ASN A 378 19.10 -8.22 2.41
CA ASN A 378 20.43 -7.62 2.63
C ASN A 378 21.20 -7.35 1.32
N ARG A 379 20.49 -7.04 0.22
CA ARG A 379 21.09 -6.67 -1.08
C ARG A 379 21.08 -5.15 -1.24
N ASN A 380 21.73 -4.47 -0.29
CA ASN A 380 21.72 -3.02 -0.13
C ASN A 380 22.16 -2.26 -1.39
N GLU A 381 23.21 -2.72 -2.08
CA GLU A 381 23.71 -2.06 -3.31
C GLU A 381 22.68 -2.11 -4.46
N LYS A 382 22.06 -3.26 -4.68
CA LYS A 382 21.02 -3.43 -5.72
C LYS A 382 19.71 -2.71 -5.35
N ALA A 383 19.41 -2.62 -4.06
CA ALA A 383 18.30 -1.82 -3.56
C ALA A 383 18.57 -0.34 -3.85
N LEU A 384 19.76 0.17 -3.51
CA LEU A 384 20.16 1.56 -3.70
C LEU A 384 20.20 1.97 -5.17
N SER A 385 20.67 1.09 -6.07
CA SER A 385 20.66 1.35 -7.51
C SER A 385 19.26 1.54 -8.09
N LYS A 386 18.25 0.88 -7.50
CA LYS A 386 16.86 0.94 -7.96
C LYS A 386 16.03 1.99 -7.22
N ALA A 387 16.42 2.31 -6.00
CA ALA A 387 15.71 3.20 -5.08
C ALA A 387 16.06 4.68 -5.27
N ALA A 388 16.39 5.12 -6.49
CA ALA A 388 16.86 6.48 -6.77
C ALA A 388 15.95 7.62 -6.26
N GLN A 389 14.74 7.32 -5.76
CA GLN A 389 13.76 8.27 -5.25
C GLN A 389 13.17 7.92 -3.87
N ILE A 390 13.60 6.84 -3.20
CA ILE A 390 12.92 6.35 -1.98
C ILE A 390 13.76 6.65 -0.72
N TYR A 391 13.33 7.65 0.05
CA TYR A 391 13.92 8.04 1.34
C TYR A 391 13.96 6.90 2.38
N SER A 392 12.99 5.97 2.36
CA SER A 392 12.94 4.87 3.34
C SER A 392 14.13 3.93 3.23
N VAL A 393 14.76 3.81 2.05
CA VAL A 393 15.97 3.01 1.86
C VAL A 393 17.16 3.67 2.54
N ILE A 394 17.29 4.98 2.42
CA ILE A 394 18.38 5.74 3.05
C ILE A 394 18.28 5.65 4.58
N LEU A 395 17.06 5.72 5.12
CA LEU A 395 16.80 5.58 6.56
C LEU A 395 17.14 4.17 7.07
N HIS A 396 16.64 3.13 6.40
CA HIS A 396 16.96 1.76 6.79
C HIS A 396 18.45 1.45 6.66
N LEU A 397 19.12 2.00 5.64
CA LEU A 397 20.57 1.85 5.51
C LEU A 397 21.28 2.51 6.69
N ARG A 398 20.91 3.73 7.09
CA ARG A 398 21.47 4.39 8.28
C ARG A 398 21.29 3.56 9.55
N GLU A 399 20.13 2.95 9.76
CA GLU A 399 19.89 2.08 10.92
C GLU A 399 20.68 0.77 10.86
N SER A 400 20.96 0.25 9.66
CA SER A 400 21.68 -1.01 9.48
C SER A 400 23.20 -0.91 9.61
N PHE A 401 23.78 0.30 9.50
CA PHE A 401 25.23 0.51 9.60
C PHE A 401 25.60 1.20 10.92
N GLU A 402 26.48 0.58 11.71
CA GLU A 402 27.02 1.16 12.95
C GLU A 402 27.98 2.34 12.68
N LYS A 403 28.69 2.31 11.54
CA LYS A 403 29.64 3.35 11.13
C LYS A 403 29.13 4.13 9.92
N ILE A 404 29.13 5.46 10.04
CA ILE A 404 28.73 6.39 8.98
C ILE A 404 29.72 6.33 7.79
N SER A 405 30.99 6.02 8.04
CA SER A 405 32.05 5.88 7.02
C SER A 405 31.79 4.75 6.01
N ASP A 406 31.24 3.62 6.48
CA ASP A 406 30.97 2.46 5.62
C ASP A 406 29.76 2.74 4.72
N LEU A 407 28.77 3.47 5.27
CA LEU A 407 27.63 3.99 4.52
C LEU A 407 28.06 5.03 3.47
N SER A 408 28.94 5.97 3.85
CA SER A 408 29.42 7.03 2.96
C SER A 408 30.18 6.46 1.75
N LEU A 409 30.96 5.39 1.96
CA LEU A 409 31.70 4.70 0.91
C LEU A 409 30.77 3.99 -0.09
N ILE A 410 29.72 3.32 0.37
CA ILE A 410 28.72 2.66 -0.50
C ILE A 410 27.91 3.72 -1.27
N MET A 411 27.53 4.81 -0.61
CA MET A 411 26.74 5.87 -1.22
C MET A 411 27.53 6.67 -2.27
N ARG A 412 28.86 6.74 -2.18
CA ARG A 412 29.70 7.38 -3.20
C ARG A 412 29.51 6.80 -4.61
N ASN A 413 29.21 5.50 -4.71
CA ASN A 413 28.94 4.84 -5.98
C ASN A 413 27.60 5.27 -6.62
N PHE A 414 26.73 5.97 -5.86
CA PHE A 414 25.38 6.35 -6.27
C PHE A 414 25.12 7.86 -6.06
N PRO A 415 25.35 8.72 -7.07
CA PRO A 415 25.34 10.17 -6.90
C PRO A 415 23.98 10.75 -6.49
N ILE A 416 22.86 10.17 -6.95
CA ILE A 416 21.50 10.68 -6.64
C ILE A 416 21.07 10.33 -5.20
N PRO A 417 21.16 9.07 -4.73
CA PRO A 417 20.93 8.78 -3.31
C PRO A 417 21.86 9.55 -2.37
N PHE A 418 23.10 9.81 -2.81
CA PHE A 418 24.07 10.53 -2.00
C PHE A 418 23.74 12.02 -1.82
N THR A 419 23.21 12.71 -2.83
CA THR A 419 22.74 14.10 -2.67
C THR A 419 21.53 14.18 -1.74
N LEU A 420 20.60 13.22 -1.83
CA LEU A 420 19.46 13.12 -0.91
C LEU A 420 19.90 12.85 0.53
N TYR A 421 20.91 11.99 0.71
CA TYR A 421 21.51 11.76 2.02
C TYR A 421 22.21 13.01 2.56
N LYS A 422 22.96 13.75 1.73
CA LYS A 422 23.55 15.05 2.11
C LYS A 422 22.49 16.05 2.59
N SER A 423 21.36 16.16 1.89
CA SER A 423 20.27 17.06 2.35
C SER A 423 19.65 16.60 3.66
N PHE A 424 19.50 15.29 3.86
CA PHE A 424 18.93 14.73 5.08
C PHE A 424 19.86 14.91 6.29
N VAL A 425 21.16 14.66 6.14
CA VAL A 425 22.15 14.86 7.21
C VAL A 425 22.23 16.34 7.60
N ARG A 426 22.12 17.25 6.63
CA ARG A 426 22.08 18.70 6.86
C ARG A 426 20.92 19.13 7.77
N GLU A 427 19.78 18.45 7.71
CA GLU A 427 18.61 18.79 8.55
C GLU A 427 18.68 18.21 9.95
N ILE A 428 19.40 17.10 10.15
CA ILE A 428 19.42 16.39 11.44
C ILE A 428 20.55 16.89 12.33
N ASN A 429 21.79 16.98 11.82
CA ASN A 429 22.95 17.33 12.64
C ASN A 429 24.00 18.07 11.79
N ALA A 430 24.28 19.32 12.16
CA ALA A 430 25.28 20.16 11.50
C ALA A 430 26.71 19.59 11.59
N ASP A 431 27.06 18.94 12.70
CA ASP A 431 28.39 18.37 12.91
C ASP A 431 28.63 17.11 12.07
N ASN A 432 27.63 16.22 11.99
CA ASN A 432 27.70 15.03 11.13
C ASN A 432 27.79 15.40 9.65
N PHE A 433 27.18 16.52 9.25
CA PHE A 433 27.29 17.04 7.89
C PHE A 433 28.71 17.52 7.60
N ARG A 434 29.38 18.16 8.56
CA ARG A 434 30.78 18.56 8.43
C ARG A 434 31.71 17.35 8.28
N PHE A 435 31.60 16.33 9.13
CA PHE A 435 32.39 15.10 9.00
C PHE A 435 32.19 14.41 7.65
N LEU A 436 30.95 14.37 7.16
CA LEU A 436 30.67 13.78 5.85
C LEU A 436 31.29 14.57 4.69
N LEU A 437 31.32 15.89 4.78
CA LEU A 437 31.97 16.74 3.80
C LEU A 437 33.51 16.62 3.85
N GLU A 438 34.08 16.44 5.04
CA GLU A 438 35.51 16.19 5.26
C GLU A 438 35.93 14.82 4.71
N GLU A 439 35.17 13.75 4.97
CA GLU A 439 35.45 12.41 4.44
C GLU A 439 35.34 12.32 2.91
N THR A 440 34.52 13.19 2.30
CA THR A 440 34.22 13.11 0.86
C THR A 440 35.06 14.04 0.00
N ASP A 441 36.01 14.76 0.61
CA ASP A 441 36.84 15.79 -0.04
C ASP A 441 36.01 16.82 -0.82
N ASP A 442 34.76 17.06 -0.39
CA ASP A 442 33.87 18.05 -1.01
C ASP A 442 34.21 19.45 -0.47
N PHE A 443 35.35 19.97 -0.92
CA PHE A 443 35.90 21.25 -0.47
C PHE A 443 34.95 22.43 -0.73
N ILE A 444 34.12 22.36 -1.78
CA ILE A 444 33.10 23.38 -2.09
C ILE A 444 31.98 23.32 -1.05
N GLY A 445 31.49 22.13 -0.74
CA GLY A 445 30.48 21.93 0.30
C GLY A 445 30.95 22.38 1.69
N GLN A 446 32.21 22.09 2.05
CA GLN A 446 32.84 22.57 3.29
C GLN A 446 32.89 24.10 3.34
N ALA A 447 33.30 24.74 2.24
CA ALA A 447 33.40 26.19 2.19
C ALA A 447 32.02 26.87 2.31
N LEU A 448 30.99 26.31 1.66
CA LEU A 448 29.60 26.77 1.80
C LEU A 448 29.05 26.59 3.23
N TYR A 449 29.46 25.53 3.93
CA TYR A 449 29.10 25.33 5.33
C TYR A 449 29.71 26.43 6.22
N HIS A 450 31.00 26.71 6.07
CA HIS A 450 31.68 27.78 6.81
C HIS A 450 31.12 29.17 6.49
N LEU A 451 30.74 29.44 5.24
CA LEU A 451 30.05 30.68 4.85
C LEU A 451 28.69 30.84 5.55
N LYS A 452 27.91 29.76 5.65
CA LYS A 452 26.62 29.80 6.37
C LYS A 452 26.82 29.96 7.86
N ALA A 453 27.83 29.33 8.44
CA ALA A 453 28.18 29.50 9.86
C ALA A 453 28.55 30.96 10.16
N SER A 454 29.33 31.60 9.29
CA SER A 454 29.73 33.01 9.41
C SER A 454 28.55 34.00 9.45
N ASN A 455 27.41 33.66 8.82
CA ASN A 455 26.22 34.52 8.79
C ASN A 455 25.29 34.37 10.01
N ALA A 456 25.66 33.59 11.02
CA ALA A 456 24.86 33.44 12.23
C ALA A 456 24.93 34.71 13.12
N PRO A 457 23.84 35.10 13.81
CA PRO A 457 23.71 36.41 14.45
C PRO A 457 24.51 36.61 15.75
N VAL A 458 25.35 35.66 16.16
CA VAL A 458 25.94 35.59 17.51
C VAL A 458 27.47 35.79 17.51
N PHE A 459 28.09 36.07 16.35
CA PHE A 459 29.54 36.11 16.24
C PHE A 459 30.16 37.48 16.54
N ASP A 460 31.29 37.45 17.23
CA ASP A 460 32.25 38.55 17.28
C ASP A 460 32.97 38.67 15.92
N ILE A 461 33.45 39.87 15.56
CA ILE A 461 34.06 40.12 14.23
C ILE A 461 35.28 39.22 13.99
N THR A 462 36.04 38.98 15.05
CA THR A 462 37.23 38.10 15.07
C THR A 462 36.88 36.66 14.71
N ASP A 463 35.89 36.07 15.38
CA ASP A 463 35.41 34.71 15.12
C ASP A 463 34.82 34.58 13.70
N LYS A 464 34.15 35.64 13.23
CA LYS A 464 33.63 35.71 11.86
C LYS A 464 34.76 35.71 10.83
N VAL A 465 35.84 36.43 11.09
CA VAL A 465 37.04 36.43 10.23
C VAL A 465 37.71 35.05 10.23
N GLU A 466 37.81 34.38 11.38
CA GLU A 466 38.38 33.02 11.47
C GLU A 466 37.57 32.00 10.66
N THR A 467 36.24 32.03 10.77
CA THR A 467 35.37 31.14 9.99
C THR A 467 35.45 31.39 8.49
N LEU A 468 35.57 32.65 8.06
CA LEU A 468 35.80 33.01 6.65
C LEU A 468 37.18 32.58 6.14
N GLN A 469 38.22 32.64 6.97
CA GLN A 469 39.55 32.10 6.61
C GLN A 469 39.54 30.58 6.44
N LEU A 470 38.74 29.86 7.22
CA LEU A 470 38.53 28.42 7.01
C LEU A 470 37.82 28.16 5.67
N ALA A 471 36.79 28.93 5.34
CA ALA A 471 36.12 28.85 4.03
C ALA A 471 37.09 29.15 2.86
N GLU A 472 37.96 30.15 3.02
CA GLU A 472 38.98 30.51 2.04
C GLU A 472 39.96 29.35 1.79
N LYS A 473 40.47 28.72 2.86
CA LYS A 473 41.34 27.54 2.75
C LYS A 473 40.65 26.41 1.98
N CYS A 474 39.38 26.15 2.25
CA CYS A 474 38.60 25.15 1.52
C CYS A 474 38.44 25.50 0.03
N PHE A 475 38.11 26.76 -0.34
CA PHE A 475 38.02 27.16 -1.74
C PHE A 475 39.38 27.15 -2.46
N HIS A 476 40.47 27.42 -1.75
CA HIS A 476 41.82 27.30 -2.28
C HIS A 476 42.16 25.84 -2.62
N LEU A 477 41.78 24.89 -1.75
CA LEU A 477 41.89 23.46 -2.03
C LEU A 477 40.99 23.03 -3.20
N ALA A 478 39.80 23.63 -3.33
CA ALA A 478 38.88 23.41 -4.46
C ALA A 478 39.35 24.03 -5.79
N LYS A 479 40.41 24.85 -5.79
CA LYS A 479 40.93 25.62 -6.95
C LYS A 479 39.92 26.63 -7.54
N GLU A 480 38.98 27.12 -6.73
CA GLU A 480 38.00 28.14 -7.12
C GLU A 480 38.55 29.56 -6.87
N ASN A 481 39.38 30.04 -7.80
CA ASN A 481 40.12 31.31 -7.66
C ASN A 481 39.23 32.54 -7.45
N PHE A 482 38.02 32.55 -8.04
CA PHE A 482 37.09 33.66 -7.88
C PHE A 482 36.60 33.77 -6.45
N CYS A 483 36.11 32.67 -5.86
CA CYS A 483 35.60 32.64 -4.49
C CYS A 483 36.68 32.99 -3.47
N VAL A 484 37.92 32.50 -3.68
CA VAL A 484 39.07 32.87 -2.84
C VAL A 484 39.30 34.39 -2.87
N SER A 485 39.39 34.99 -4.06
CA SER A 485 39.58 36.44 -4.20
C SER A 485 38.46 37.25 -3.52
N GLN A 486 37.20 36.83 -3.70
CA GLN A 486 36.06 37.52 -3.09
C GLN A 486 36.05 37.39 -1.56
N LEU A 487 36.42 36.23 -1.02
CA LEU A 487 36.55 36.04 0.43
C LEU A 487 37.69 36.86 1.02
N CYS A 488 38.83 36.89 0.34
CA CYS A 488 39.97 37.72 0.70
C CYS A 488 39.56 39.20 0.79
N ASP A 489 38.80 39.69 -0.19
CA ASP A 489 38.32 41.08 -0.21
C ASP A 489 37.24 41.33 0.84
N ASN A 490 36.37 40.35 1.13
CA ASN A 490 35.38 40.46 2.21
C ASN A 490 36.04 40.50 3.60
N ILE A 491 37.05 39.66 3.84
CA ILE A 491 37.83 39.68 5.09
C ILE A 491 38.54 41.02 5.27
N LYS A 492 39.10 41.60 4.20
CA LYS A 492 39.69 42.95 4.24
C LYS A 492 38.64 44.02 4.55
N LEU A 493 37.45 43.93 3.95
CA LEU A 493 36.36 44.87 4.20
C LEU A 493 35.90 44.83 5.65
N LEU A 494 35.73 43.64 6.24
CA LEU A 494 35.33 43.49 7.63
C LEU A 494 36.37 44.08 8.60
N LYS A 495 37.66 43.84 8.36
CA LYS A 495 38.74 44.46 9.15
C LYS A 495 38.76 45.98 9.00
N PHE A 496 38.54 46.49 7.79
CA PHE A 496 38.44 47.93 7.55
C PHE A 496 37.22 48.56 8.23
N GLN A 497 36.08 47.87 8.25
CA GLN A 497 34.88 48.29 8.97
C GLN A 497 35.07 48.26 10.49
N GLU A 498 35.80 47.28 11.01
CA GLU A 498 36.19 47.20 12.43
C GLU A 498 37.06 48.41 12.84
N GLU A 499 38.10 48.73 12.06
CA GLU A 499 38.94 49.91 12.31
C GLU A 499 38.15 51.24 12.25
N LEU A 500 37.15 51.32 11.38
CA LEU A 500 36.28 52.50 11.28
C LEU A 500 35.28 52.56 12.43
N ALA A 501 34.69 51.44 12.82
CA ALA A 501 33.78 51.32 13.95
C ALA A 501 34.45 51.76 15.26
N GLU A 502 35.71 51.35 15.48
CA GLU A 502 36.50 51.78 16.65
C GLU A 502 36.77 53.29 16.66
N LYS A 503 37.04 53.88 15.50
CA LYS A 503 37.39 55.32 15.40
C LYS A 503 36.18 56.25 15.53
N PHE A 504 35.02 55.84 15.05
CA PHE A 504 33.82 56.68 15.01
C PHE A 504 32.80 56.36 16.12
N ASN A 505 33.07 55.38 17.01
CA ASN A 505 32.19 54.93 18.10
C ASN A 505 30.77 54.50 17.66
N ASP A 506 30.56 54.23 16.36
CA ASP A 506 29.31 53.78 15.75
C ASP A 506 29.46 52.34 15.25
N SER A 507 29.68 51.41 16.18
CA SER A 507 30.06 50.02 15.87
C SER A 507 28.93 49.16 15.31
N SER A 508 27.66 49.51 15.55
CA SER A 508 26.53 48.65 15.15
C SER A 508 25.99 48.92 13.74
N SER A 509 26.36 50.04 13.10
CA SER A 509 25.75 50.46 11.83
C SER A 509 26.61 50.20 10.59
N LEU A 510 27.93 49.99 10.78
CA LEU A 510 28.90 49.90 9.69
C LEU A 510 29.35 48.46 9.38
N VAL A 511 29.32 47.58 10.38
CA VAL A 511 29.75 46.18 10.26
C VAL A 511 28.71 45.43 9.42
N ASP A 512 29.17 44.59 8.48
CA ASP A 512 28.37 43.84 7.50
C ASP A 512 27.70 44.67 6.39
N CYS A 513 27.99 45.96 6.29
CA CYS A 513 27.59 46.75 5.13
C CYS A 513 28.36 46.34 3.88
N SER A 514 27.75 46.52 2.71
CA SER A 514 28.46 46.36 1.45
C SER A 514 29.57 47.43 1.29
N LEU A 515 30.56 47.17 0.44
CA LEU A 515 31.60 48.17 0.11
C LEU A 515 30.99 49.49 -0.38
N GLN A 516 29.90 49.41 -1.16
CA GLN A 516 29.20 50.61 -1.64
C GLN A 516 28.58 51.39 -0.47
N GLU A 517 27.86 50.74 0.43
CA GLU A 517 27.24 51.39 1.59
C GLU A 517 28.28 51.98 2.53
N THR A 518 29.39 51.26 2.74
CA THR A 518 30.52 51.73 3.55
C THR A 518 31.12 53.00 2.96
N VAL A 519 31.34 53.04 1.64
CA VAL A 519 31.88 54.23 0.96
C VAL A 519 30.85 55.37 0.92
N GLU A 520 29.57 55.09 0.70
CA GLU A 520 28.51 56.10 0.79
C GLU A 520 28.43 56.72 2.19
N TRP A 521 28.54 55.90 3.24
CA TRP A 521 28.59 56.37 4.64
C TRP A 521 29.80 57.28 4.89
N LEU A 522 31.00 56.87 4.46
CA LEU A 522 32.23 57.67 4.58
C LEU A 522 32.12 59.03 3.85
N ILE A 523 31.45 59.05 2.69
CA ILE A 523 31.22 60.30 1.93
C ILE A 523 30.23 61.20 2.67
N CYS A 524 29.16 60.65 3.26
CA CYS A 524 28.23 61.41 4.10
C CYS A 524 28.92 61.98 5.35
N ALA A 525 29.81 61.21 5.97
CA ALA A 525 30.64 61.61 7.11
C ALA A 525 31.73 62.65 6.75
N ASN A 526 31.91 62.96 5.46
CA ASN A 526 32.89 63.91 4.93
C ASN A 526 34.37 63.50 5.09
N GLU A 527 34.63 62.20 5.22
CA GLU A 527 35.95 61.62 5.47
C GLU A 527 36.68 61.24 4.18
N CYS A 528 37.18 62.25 3.47
CA CYS A 528 37.80 62.08 2.14
C CYS A 528 39.03 61.16 2.12
N ASN A 529 39.78 61.10 3.24
CA ASN A 529 41.00 60.31 3.33
C ASN A 529 40.69 58.80 3.29
N TYR A 530 39.71 58.34 4.07
CA TYR A 530 39.29 56.94 4.10
C TYR A 530 38.64 56.49 2.79
N VAL A 531 37.96 57.40 2.08
CA VAL A 531 37.42 57.13 0.73
C VAL A 531 38.53 56.86 -0.28
N GLU A 532 39.63 57.62 -0.25
CA GLU A 532 40.78 57.38 -1.13
C GLU A 532 41.60 56.15 -0.70
N MET A 533 41.63 55.81 0.59
CA MET A 533 42.20 54.54 1.07
C MET A 533 41.40 53.34 0.55
N ALA A 534 40.08 53.33 0.74
CA ALA A 534 39.20 52.29 0.20
C ALA A 534 39.32 52.16 -1.33
N LYS A 535 39.45 53.27 -2.05
CA LYS A 535 39.67 53.27 -3.50
C LYS A 535 40.94 52.53 -3.91
N LYS A 536 42.05 52.77 -3.21
CA LYS A 536 43.34 52.12 -3.49
C LYS A 536 43.32 50.64 -3.10
N GLU A 537 42.76 50.31 -1.94
CA GLU A 537 42.76 48.95 -1.40
C GLU A 537 41.85 48.00 -2.18
N PHE A 538 40.62 48.43 -2.50
CA PHE A 538 39.63 47.62 -3.22
C PHE A 538 39.64 47.82 -4.74
N LYS A 539 40.63 48.56 -5.27
CA LYS A 539 40.79 48.85 -6.71
C LYS A 539 39.51 49.38 -7.36
N ILE A 540 38.79 50.25 -6.65
CA ILE A 540 37.52 50.83 -7.14
C ILE A 540 37.83 51.72 -8.35
N SER A 541 37.14 51.48 -9.46
CA SER A 541 37.32 52.30 -10.67
C SER A 541 36.87 53.75 -10.43
N ASP A 542 37.53 54.72 -11.07
CA ASP A 542 37.14 56.13 -11.00
C ASP A 542 35.68 56.36 -11.42
N ARG A 543 35.18 55.50 -12.33
CA ARG A 543 33.80 55.51 -12.78
C ARG A 543 32.82 55.06 -11.69
N GLN A 544 33.11 54.00 -10.94
CA GLN A 544 32.27 53.53 -9.84
C GLN A 544 32.27 54.51 -8.67
N LEU A 545 33.44 55.03 -8.30
CA LEU A 545 33.56 56.04 -7.24
C LEU A 545 32.75 57.29 -7.56
N CYS A 546 32.76 57.73 -8.83
CA CYS A 546 31.96 58.86 -9.29
C CYS A 546 30.45 58.60 -9.14
N TRP A 547 29.99 57.36 -9.36
CA TRP A 547 28.58 56.97 -9.16
C TRP A 547 28.21 57.00 -7.69
N TRP A 548 29.06 56.44 -6.83
CA TRP A 548 28.82 56.36 -5.39
C TRP A 548 28.86 57.74 -4.74
N LYS A 549 29.82 58.61 -5.10
CA LYS A 549 29.84 60.02 -4.68
C LYS A 549 28.58 60.77 -5.08
N MET A 550 28.15 60.63 -6.33
CA MET A 550 26.92 61.26 -6.80
C MET A 550 25.69 60.77 -6.02
N ARG A 551 25.55 59.46 -5.81
CA ARG A 551 24.44 58.88 -5.05
C ARG A 551 24.45 59.28 -3.58
N ALA A 552 25.62 59.28 -2.94
CA ALA A 552 25.80 59.70 -1.55
C ALA A 552 25.43 61.18 -1.36
N PHE A 553 25.95 62.08 -2.19
CA PHE A 553 25.63 63.50 -2.10
C PHE A 553 24.15 63.79 -2.40
N ALA A 554 23.55 63.08 -3.36
CA ALA A 554 22.12 63.18 -3.65
C ALA A 554 21.25 62.67 -2.48
N LYS A 555 21.59 61.52 -1.88
CA LYS A 555 20.92 60.99 -0.67
C LYS A 555 21.03 61.96 0.51
N ALA A 556 22.21 62.55 0.72
CA ALA A 556 22.45 63.50 1.81
C ALA A 556 21.93 64.92 1.52
N SER A 557 21.30 65.17 0.37
CA SER A 557 20.84 66.50 -0.09
C SER A 557 21.95 67.58 -0.11
N ARG A 558 23.22 67.17 -0.24
CA ARG A 558 24.39 68.07 -0.30
C ARG A 558 24.65 68.51 -1.75
N TRP A 559 23.76 69.35 -2.26
CA TRP A 559 23.77 69.78 -3.67
C TRP A 559 24.97 70.66 -4.06
N GLN A 560 25.49 71.46 -3.13
CA GLN A 560 26.66 72.33 -3.36
C GLN A 560 27.94 71.51 -3.59
N ASP A 561 28.13 70.43 -2.83
CA ASP A 561 29.27 69.53 -2.96
C ASP A 561 29.22 68.73 -4.27
N LEU A 562 28.01 68.36 -4.70
CA LEU A 562 27.76 67.73 -6.00
C LEU A 562 28.05 68.69 -7.17
N GLU A 563 27.68 69.97 -7.05
CA GLU A 563 27.98 71.01 -8.04
C GLU A 563 29.49 71.27 -8.16
N ASN A 564 30.20 71.35 -7.02
CA ASN A 564 31.65 71.48 -7.00
C ASN A 564 32.32 70.26 -7.62
N PHE A 565 31.88 69.05 -7.26
CA PHE A 565 32.41 67.80 -7.81
C PHE A 565 32.24 67.72 -9.33
N ALA A 566 31.08 68.15 -9.86
CA ALA A 566 30.80 68.18 -11.29
C ALA A 566 31.55 69.27 -12.07
N LYS A 567 32.08 70.30 -11.40
CA LYS A 567 32.89 71.36 -12.02
C LYS A 567 34.38 71.02 -12.11
N HIS A 568 34.92 70.28 -11.14
CA HIS A 568 36.36 70.08 -11.00
C HIS A 568 37.00 69.19 -12.08
N LYS A 569 36.31 68.15 -12.57
CA LYS A 569 36.75 67.30 -13.71
C LYS A 569 35.54 66.79 -14.48
N LYS A 570 35.67 66.58 -15.80
CA LYS A 570 34.63 65.91 -16.59
C LYS A 570 34.40 64.50 -16.01
N PRO A 571 33.20 64.16 -15.51
CA PRO A 571 32.97 62.88 -14.87
C PRO A 571 33.03 61.76 -15.92
N PRO A 572 33.70 60.63 -15.63
CA PRO A 572 33.85 59.50 -16.55
C PRO A 572 32.53 58.80 -16.93
N ILE A 573 31.44 59.14 -16.23
CA ILE A 573 30.09 58.60 -16.46
C ILE A 573 29.25 59.52 -17.37
N GLY A 574 29.75 60.73 -17.68
CA GLY A 574 28.95 61.77 -18.32
C GLY A 574 27.97 62.44 -17.35
N TYR A 575 27.19 63.39 -17.87
CA TYR A 575 26.29 64.24 -17.06
C TYR A 575 24.84 63.76 -17.01
N LEU A 576 24.46 62.78 -17.84
CA LEU A 576 23.10 62.22 -17.86
C LEU A 576 22.72 61.51 -16.53
N PRO A 577 23.61 60.72 -15.90
CA PRO A 577 23.36 60.14 -14.56
C PRO A 577 23.12 61.17 -13.45
N PHE A 578 23.80 62.32 -13.51
CA PHE A 578 23.61 63.41 -12.54
C PHE A 578 22.20 63.98 -12.64
N ILE A 579 21.68 64.12 -13.86
CA ILE A 579 20.31 64.57 -14.12
C ILE A 579 19.29 63.55 -13.58
N GLN A 580 19.54 62.26 -13.76
CA GLN A 580 18.67 61.19 -13.26
C GLN A 580 18.56 61.18 -11.74
N GLU A 581 19.68 61.21 -11.02
CA GLU A 581 19.67 61.18 -9.55
C GLU A 581 19.16 62.50 -8.95
N CYS A 582 19.46 63.67 -9.53
CA CYS A 582 18.88 64.94 -9.08
C CYS A 582 17.35 64.97 -9.25
N MET A 583 16.82 64.46 -10.36
CA MET A 583 15.38 64.37 -10.60
C MET A 583 14.68 63.36 -9.69
N LYS A 584 15.38 62.29 -9.26
CA LYS A 584 14.86 61.32 -8.29
C LYS A 584 14.55 61.96 -6.94
N TYR A 585 15.35 62.92 -6.50
CA TYR A 585 15.13 63.72 -5.28
C TYR A 585 14.42 65.06 -5.56
N SER A 586 13.78 65.21 -6.72
CA SER A 586 12.95 66.35 -7.13
C SER A 586 13.66 67.72 -7.21
N ASN A 587 14.98 67.77 -7.36
CA ASN A 587 15.71 69.03 -7.56
C ASN A 587 15.91 69.34 -9.06
N LYS A 588 14.94 70.07 -9.63
CA LYS A 588 14.95 70.45 -11.06
C LYS A 588 16.01 71.50 -11.40
N GLU A 589 16.29 72.42 -10.49
CA GLU A 589 17.20 73.55 -10.72
C GLU A 589 18.65 73.07 -10.89
N GLU A 590 19.09 72.14 -10.04
CA GLU A 590 20.41 71.49 -10.19
C GLU A 590 20.48 70.62 -11.45
N ALA A 591 19.44 69.84 -11.75
CA ALA A 591 19.41 68.99 -12.93
C ALA A 591 19.56 69.79 -14.24
N GLN A 592 18.99 71.00 -14.30
CA GLN A 592 19.03 71.86 -15.48
C GLN A 592 20.42 72.47 -15.72
N LYS A 593 21.23 72.67 -14.68
CA LYS A 593 22.63 73.10 -14.81
C LYS A 593 23.46 72.05 -15.54
N TYR A 594 23.26 70.77 -15.24
CA TYR A 594 23.99 69.66 -15.88
C TYR A 594 23.54 69.40 -17.32
N PHE A 595 22.29 69.73 -17.67
CA PHE A 595 21.76 69.61 -19.03
C PHE A 595 22.61 70.34 -20.08
N SER A 596 23.10 71.53 -19.74
CA SER A 596 23.97 72.33 -20.61
C SER A 596 25.28 71.61 -21.02
N LYS A 597 25.70 70.60 -20.26
CA LYS A 597 26.97 69.87 -20.45
C LYS A 597 26.79 68.47 -21.04
N VAL A 598 25.57 68.06 -21.41
CA VAL A 598 25.27 66.73 -21.96
C VAL A 598 25.67 66.61 -23.44
N THR A 599 26.24 65.46 -23.78
CA THR A 599 26.63 64.98 -25.12
C THR A 599 25.44 64.93 -26.08
N ALA A 600 25.66 65.19 -27.38
CA ALA A 600 24.58 65.36 -28.35
C ALA A 600 23.64 64.14 -28.48
N ASP A 601 24.18 62.93 -28.29
CA ASP A 601 23.43 61.67 -28.37
C ASP A 601 22.52 61.46 -27.14
N ASP A 602 22.97 61.88 -25.96
CA ASP A 602 22.28 61.69 -24.68
C ASP A 602 21.27 62.81 -24.35
N ARG A 603 21.29 63.92 -25.12
CA ARG A 603 20.40 65.07 -24.92
C ARG A 603 18.93 64.70 -25.02
N LEU A 604 18.58 63.77 -25.90
CA LEU A 604 17.20 63.35 -26.10
C LEU A 604 16.67 62.63 -24.85
N GLU A 605 17.45 61.71 -24.27
CA GLU A 605 17.07 61.03 -23.04
C GLU A 605 17.06 61.98 -21.83
N ALA A 606 18.05 62.88 -21.73
CA ALA A 606 18.10 63.87 -20.67
C ALA A 606 16.87 64.82 -20.67
N LEU A 607 16.37 65.22 -21.83
CA LEU A 607 15.15 66.04 -21.94
C LEU A 607 13.89 65.29 -21.52
N ILE A 608 13.81 64.00 -21.85
CA ILE A 608 12.71 63.12 -21.40
C ILE A 608 12.72 63.03 -19.86
N ILE A 609 13.91 62.90 -19.25
CA ILE A 609 14.07 62.78 -17.80
C ILE A 609 13.77 64.11 -17.08
N LEU A 610 14.18 65.24 -17.66
CA LEU A 610 13.85 66.59 -17.19
C LEU A 610 12.36 66.97 -17.36
N LYS A 611 11.56 66.08 -17.96
CA LYS A 611 10.13 66.26 -18.27
C LYS A 611 9.85 67.44 -19.20
N ASN A 612 10.78 67.75 -20.12
CA ASN A 612 10.60 68.77 -21.15
C ASN A 612 10.31 68.06 -22.49
N TYR A 613 9.05 67.68 -22.70
CA TYR A 613 8.66 66.75 -23.75
C TYR A 613 8.58 67.40 -25.14
N GLU A 614 8.27 68.69 -25.23
CA GLU A 614 8.21 69.40 -26.51
C GLU A 614 9.59 69.49 -27.18
N SER A 615 10.61 69.89 -26.42
CA SER A 615 11.98 69.95 -26.92
C SER A 615 12.56 68.56 -27.21
N ALA A 616 12.21 67.55 -26.40
CA ALA A 616 12.58 66.16 -26.65
C ALA A 616 11.97 65.62 -27.94
N ALA A 617 10.69 65.92 -28.21
CA ALA A 617 10.00 65.48 -29.42
C ALA A 617 10.59 66.09 -30.69
N ASN A 618 10.94 67.38 -30.66
CA ASN A 618 11.59 68.06 -31.77
C ASN A 618 12.98 67.48 -32.08
N LEU A 619 13.76 67.16 -31.06
CA LEU A 619 15.07 66.51 -31.24
C LEU A 619 14.94 65.06 -31.74
N ALA A 620 13.92 64.32 -31.29
CA ALA A 620 13.63 62.97 -31.79
C ALA A 620 13.27 62.95 -33.28
N ILE A 621 12.54 63.96 -33.74
CA ILE A 621 12.19 64.18 -35.15
C ILE A 621 13.46 64.49 -35.97
N GLN A 622 14.33 65.35 -35.46
CA GLN A 622 15.60 65.70 -36.11
C GLN A 622 16.55 64.50 -36.22
N GLN A 623 16.63 63.67 -35.18
CA GLN A 623 17.44 62.45 -35.16
C GLN A 623 16.78 61.25 -35.89
N ARG A 624 15.57 61.43 -36.46
CA ARG A 624 14.77 60.39 -37.15
C ARG A 624 14.50 59.14 -36.31
N ASN A 625 14.46 59.25 -34.98
CA ASN A 625 14.22 58.13 -34.06
C ASN A 625 12.72 57.99 -33.74
N GLU A 626 12.02 57.10 -34.47
CA GLU A 626 10.56 56.91 -34.36
C GLU A 626 10.14 56.23 -33.04
N GLU A 627 11.01 55.39 -32.47
CA GLU A 627 10.75 54.66 -31.23
C GLU A 627 10.76 55.59 -30.01
N ALA A 628 11.73 56.51 -29.94
CA ALA A 628 11.79 57.51 -28.88
C ALA A 628 10.57 58.45 -28.90
N LEU A 629 10.08 58.82 -30.09
CA LEU A 629 8.87 59.64 -30.26
C LEU A 629 7.61 58.92 -29.77
N ASN A 630 7.52 57.60 -29.97
CA ASN A 630 6.44 56.77 -29.45
C ASN A 630 6.49 56.65 -27.92
N ARG A 631 7.71 56.57 -27.36
CA ARG A 631 7.93 56.56 -25.91
C ARG A 631 7.56 57.88 -25.25
N ILE A 632 7.86 59.02 -25.88
CA ILE A 632 7.44 60.35 -25.41
C ILE A 632 5.92 60.49 -25.45
N LEU A 633 5.28 60.09 -26.55
CA LEU A 633 3.81 60.15 -26.68
C LEU A 633 3.10 59.28 -25.64
N SER A 634 3.60 58.07 -25.37
CA SER A 634 3.03 57.21 -24.33
C SER A 634 3.23 57.78 -22.93
N LEU A 635 4.40 58.36 -22.61
CA LEU A 635 4.62 59.03 -21.33
C LEU A 635 3.74 60.28 -21.15
N CYS A 636 3.51 61.06 -22.22
CA CYS A 636 2.61 62.21 -22.21
C CYS A 636 1.13 61.82 -22.10
N SER A 637 0.72 60.69 -22.68
CA SER A 637 -0.66 60.19 -22.56
C SER A 637 -0.96 59.67 -21.15
N ILE A 638 -0.01 58.94 -20.54
CA ILE A 638 -0.12 58.43 -19.17
C ILE A 638 -0.23 59.58 -18.16
N ASN A 639 0.58 60.63 -18.34
CA ASN A 639 0.62 61.77 -17.42
C ASN A 639 -0.40 62.89 -17.75
N LYS A 640 -1.27 62.69 -18.76
CA LYS A 640 -2.29 63.66 -19.23
C LYS A 640 -1.75 65.08 -19.44
N LEU A 641 -0.60 65.21 -20.09
CA LEU A 641 0.04 66.51 -20.33
C LEU A 641 -0.54 67.17 -21.60
N PRO A 642 -0.75 68.51 -21.60
CA PRO A 642 -1.33 69.25 -22.73
C PRO A 642 -0.45 69.21 -23.99
N GLU A 643 0.84 68.94 -23.81
CA GLU A 643 1.85 68.79 -24.86
C GLU A 643 1.66 67.52 -25.71
N TYR A 644 0.71 66.65 -25.36
CA TYR A 644 0.42 65.42 -26.11
C TYR A 644 -0.09 65.70 -27.53
N ASP A 645 -1.04 66.63 -27.69
CA ASP A 645 -1.65 66.94 -28.99
C ASP A 645 -0.65 67.64 -29.92
N THR A 646 0.19 68.51 -29.36
CA THR A 646 1.25 69.20 -30.10
C THR A 646 2.28 68.19 -30.61
N ILE A 647 2.74 67.24 -29.77
CA ILE A 647 3.70 66.20 -30.16
C ILE A 647 3.08 65.20 -31.16
N LEU A 648 1.78 64.87 -31.03
CA LEU A 648 1.07 63.99 -31.97
C LEU A 648 0.93 64.63 -33.36
N SER A 649 0.71 65.95 -33.40
CA SER A 649 0.67 66.71 -34.65
C SER A 649 2.04 66.73 -35.34
N LEU A 650 3.12 66.93 -34.58
CA LEU A 650 4.50 66.91 -35.07
C LEU A 650 4.89 65.54 -35.64
N LYS A 651 4.48 64.44 -35.00
CA LYS A 651 4.66 63.08 -35.52
C LYS A 651 3.91 62.86 -36.85
N LYS A 652 2.67 63.33 -36.96
CA LYS A 652 1.87 63.21 -38.19
C LYS A 652 2.51 63.98 -39.35
N GLN A 653 3.06 65.17 -39.09
CA GLN A 653 3.79 65.96 -40.07
C GLN A 653 5.07 65.25 -40.53
N TRP A 654 5.85 64.70 -39.58
CA TRP A 654 7.06 63.95 -39.92
C TRP A 654 6.78 62.69 -40.75
N LYS A 655 5.74 61.91 -40.42
CA LYS A 655 5.32 60.75 -41.23
C LYS A 655 4.90 61.11 -42.65
N LYS A 656 4.36 62.31 -42.87
CA LYS A 656 4.03 62.81 -44.21
C LYS A 656 5.26 63.22 -45.02
N GLN A 657 6.34 63.66 -44.37
CA GLN A 657 7.61 64.02 -45.04
C GLN A 657 8.52 62.82 -45.36
N LYS A 658 8.27 61.65 -44.74
CA LYS A 658 9.05 60.41 -44.93
C LYS A 658 8.51 59.51 -46.06
N LYS A 659 7.25 59.72 -46.47
CA LYS A 659 6.63 59.16 -47.67
C LYS A 659 6.89 60.10 -48.84
#